data_AF-A0A8S8Z162-F1
#
_entry.id   AF-A0A8S8Z162-F1
#
_cell.length_a   1.000
_cell.length_b   1.000
_cell.length_c   1.000
_cell.angle_alpha   90.00
_cell.angle_beta   90.00
_cell.angle_gamma   90.00
#
_symmetry.space_group_name_H-M   'P 1'
#
loop_
_entity.id
_entity.type
_entity.pdbx_description
1 polymer ?
#
loop_
_entity_poly.entity_id
_entity_poly.type
_entity_poly.pdbx_seq_one_letter_code
_entity_poly.pdbx_strand_id
1 'polypeptide(L)'
;MVNDLTIDAGASVVLTENPANLLADGGIEALDGNVVLNNMPWLVDSGSALQLKAPDGTVVDAIAFGGGIAEINGWQGAAVSVPGDGTPGLILMRGGGCGDYPDTDTGSDWEQRWIRIGASTFCDGGHFTTGAASSVSASIGPDSAFNDLKQWIEAAESSIHLHVYQFMSPDLTQTLLDAIARGVEVTLLLEEGILDGSSTVNNQRGHAQTLHDAGATVLWMEDPTQISSPYAFIHSKVAVRDSESVWISSGNWKDTSVPPDGVGNREWSVILNSQAAAELVLSRMAWDENAQHLHIFPHSSWHAPTFDWTMEEPWHEGELTPIEYHQGPFDAQLLTCPDDCVTGIVSMIESAQQSIELSVQYLDLDWYWGFGENPIIAALHDAAQRGVSIRLMLNGFYAEWDEEIRDAIHMFNTDWNATEGLDATARLMAYSDTIVKLHNKGAIIDGSSVLVGSMNWGSSAALRNREMGVLIHHQGLAAEYSASFEEDWNRLDPTTDSDGDLLPDQWEVEYGLNRHSAAVLGTALSEQSLDPDEDGLNNLEEFQLNGDPLSNDTDGDCIPDGEESAFAQSVLRSPSFAMTSGDVDENGVPDGEQYGCQTIVDGGGTGGGDDGEAGGNDSVEEEPDDGFLNIREDPLSRPGAKFLFWLMVISTISLALAGASMFLQPRKGTDEVLVDDSGYKFDDPDSSLAILKGTSFDEGAEDARARKEGRDDGSHGSIRLDGFGFESSTRDEVQWMLDQGHTMDEVRAELGEEE
;
A
#
# COMPACT_ATOMS: atom_id res chain seq x y z
N MET A 1 21.13 43.13 29.91
CA MET A 1 21.18 41.71 29.52
C MET A 1 20.35 41.00 30.56
N VAL A 2 19.17 40.53 30.16
CA VAL A 2 18.24 39.86 31.06
C VAL A 2 18.64 38.40 31.03
N ASN A 3 19.43 37.96 32.01
CA ASN A 3 19.89 36.58 32.14
C ASN A 3 18.89 35.72 32.95
N ASP A 4 17.65 36.19 33.11
CA ASP A 4 16.62 35.53 33.91
C ASP A 4 15.49 35.08 32.99
N LEU A 5 15.62 33.89 32.40
CA LEU A 5 14.49 33.18 31.79
C LEU A 5 13.71 32.50 32.90
N THR A 6 12.43 32.83 33.02
CA THR A 6 11.51 32.12 33.91
C THR A 6 10.62 31.24 33.06
N ILE A 7 10.67 29.93 33.30
CA ILE A 7 9.77 28.95 32.69
C ILE A 7 8.77 28.55 33.78
N ASP A 8 7.49 28.85 33.56
CA ASP A 8 6.45 28.46 34.50
C ASP A 8 6.25 26.94 34.50
N ALA A 9 5.73 26.39 35.60
CA ALA A 9 5.46 24.96 35.67
C ALA A 9 4.47 24.53 34.58
N GLY A 10 4.82 23.49 33.82
CA GLY A 10 4.04 23.02 32.67
C GLY A 10 4.24 23.83 31.38
N ALA A 11 5.09 24.86 31.39
CA ALA A 11 5.52 25.56 30.18
C ALA A 11 6.83 24.96 29.63
N SER A 12 7.05 25.15 28.33
CA SER A 12 8.29 24.80 27.64
C SER A 12 8.86 26.01 26.92
N VAL A 13 10.14 25.93 26.55
CA VAL A 13 10.82 26.94 25.73
C VAL A 13 11.83 26.25 24.83
N VAL A 14 11.95 26.72 23.60
CA VAL A 14 12.98 26.27 22.67
C VAL A 14 14.08 27.32 22.59
N LEU A 15 15.32 26.88 22.71
CA LEU A 15 16.51 27.72 22.63
C LEU A 15 17.36 27.26 21.45
N THR A 16 17.81 28.21 20.65
CA THR A 16 18.77 27.95 19.56
C THR A 16 19.72 29.12 19.42
N GLU A 17 20.90 28.89 18.85
CA GLU A 17 21.81 29.97 18.51
C GLU A 17 21.31 30.88 17.40
N ASN A 18 20.42 30.38 16.55
CA ASN A 18 19.85 31.14 15.46
C ASN A 18 18.34 30.91 15.34
N PRO A 19 17.52 31.65 16.11
CA PRO A 19 16.07 31.51 16.06
C PRO A 19 15.48 31.81 14.70
N ALA A 20 16.14 32.68 13.92
CA ALA A 20 15.69 33.00 12.58
C ALA A 20 15.71 31.77 11.66
N ASN A 21 16.60 30.80 11.88
CA ASN A 21 16.63 29.57 11.07
C ASN A 21 15.46 28.63 11.41
N LEU A 22 15.06 28.54 12.68
CA LEU A 22 13.88 27.75 13.07
C LEU A 22 12.58 28.43 12.64
N LEU A 23 12.53 29.76 12.76
CA LEU A 23 11.37 30.57 12.39
C LEU A 23 11.19 30.68 10.87
N ALA A 24 12.29 30.73 10.10
CA ALA A 24 12.24 30.94 8.65
C ALA A 24 11.46 29.86 7.92
N ASP A 25 11.41 28.63 8.43
CA ASP A 25 10.67 27.51 7.84
C ASP A 25 9.35 27.22 8.57
N GLY A 26 8.76 28.23 9.23
CA GLY A 26 7.49 28.03 9.94
C GLY A 26 7.59 27.24 11.23
N GLY A 27 8.79 26.82 11.60
CA GLY A 27 9.03 25.91 12.71
C GLY A 27 8.85 26.54 14.09
N ILE A 28 9.48 25.92 15.08
CA ILE A 28 9.26 26.21 16.48
C ILE A 28 9.72 27.64 16.83
N GLU A 29 8.82 28.43 17.44
CA GLU A 29 9.20 29.72 18.05
C GLU A 29 10.28 29.49 19.10
N ALA A 30 11.46 30.05 18.85
CA ALA A 30 12.62 29.87 19.71
C ALA A 30 13.19 31.20 20.17
N LEU A 31 13.82 31.20 21.36
CA LEU A 31 14.58 32.34 21.85
C LEU A 31 16.05 32.21 21.44
N ASP A 32 16.69 33.37 21.24
CA ASP A 32 18.14 33.41 20.99
C ASP A 32 18.89 32.99 22.25
N GLY A 33 19.40 31.77 22.19
CA GLY A 33 20.15 31.15 23.28
C GLY A 33 21.39 31.94 23.67
N ASN A 34 21.98 32.72 22.76
CA ASN A 34 23.11 33.60 23.06
C ASN A 34 22.73 34.82 23.90
N VAL A 35 21.44 35.15 23.94
CA VAL A 35 20.89 36.22 24.77
C VAL A 35 20.45 35.67 26.13
N VAL A 36 19.90 34.46 26.13
CA VAL A 36 19.28 33.83 27.31
C VAL A 36 20.31 33.12 28.20
N LEU A 37 21.32 32.48 27.60
CA LEU A 37 22.35 31.72 28.29
C LEU A 37 23.72 32.41 28.19
N ASN A 38 24.61 32.11 29.14
CA ASN A 38 26.00 32.61 29.07
C ASN A 38 26.80 31.96 27.94
N ASN A 39 26.50 30.69 27.63
CA ASN A 39 27.00 29.95 26.48
C ASN A 39 25.92 28.94 26.10
N MET A 40 25.69 28.74 24.80
CA MET A 40 24.83 27.66 24.34
C MET A 40 25.51 26.30 24.56
N PRO A 41 24.76 25.29 25.04
CA PRO A 41 25.28 23.93 25.13
C PRO A 41 25.41 23.33 23.73
N TRP A 42 26.47 22.55 23.52
CA TRP A 42 26.71 21.81 22.28
C TRP A 42 27.01 20.36 22.63
N LEU A 43 26.45 19.43 21.86
CA LEU A 43 26.79 18.01 21.89
C LEU A 43 27.60 17.71 20.64
N VAL A 44 28.66 16.91 20.77
CA VAL A 44 29.42 16.43 19.61
C VAL A 44 28.92 15.05 19.19
N ASP A 45 28.92 14.80 17.89
CA ASP A 45 28.43 13.55 17.29
C ASP A 45 29.27 12.32 17.67
N SER A 46 30.46 12.52 18.25
CA SER A 46 31.32 11.45 18.74
C SER A 46 31.06 11.04 20.20
N GLY A 47 30.04 11.62 20.85
CA GLY A 47 29.74 11.35 22.25
C GLY A 47 29.77 12.61 23.12
N SER A 48 28.64 12.95 23.74
CA SER A 48 28.52 14.03 24.72
C SER A 48 27.38 13.78 25.69
N ALA A 49 27.41 14.47 26.83
CA ALA A 49 26.30 14.44 27.77
C ALA A 49 25.98 15.83 28.32
N LEU A 50 24.69 16.09 28.51
CA LEU A 50 24.15 17.29 29.13
C LEU A 50 23.38 16.88 30.39
N GLN A 51 23.66 17.52 31.53
CA GLN A 51 22.99 17.24 32.80
C GLN A 51 22.27 18.49 33.30
N LEU A 52 20.98 18.36 33.59
CA LEU A 52 20.23 19.36 34.33
C LEU A 52 20.49 19.17 35.83
N LYS A 53 20.94 20.22 36.52
CA LYS A 53 21.31 20.16 37.95
C LYS A 53 20.55 21.21 38.77
N ALA A 54 20.02 20.77 39.90
CA ALA A 54 19.49 21.67 40.91
C ALA A 54 20.61 22.54 41.54
N PRO A 55 20.29 23.68 42.18
CA PRO A 55 21.30 24.56 42.78
C PRO A 55 22.19 23.93 43.84
N ASP A 56 21.75 22.82 44.45
CA ASP A 56 22.51 22.04 45.42
C ASP A 56 23.45 20.99 44.79
N GLY A 57 23.43 20.87 43.47
CA GLY A 57 24.26 19.95 42.69
C GLY A 57 23.60 18.60 42.38
N THR A 58 22.37 18.36 42.85
CA THR A 58 21.61 17.15 42.52
C THR A 58 21.31 17.11 41.02
N VAL A 59 21.61 16.00 40.35
CA VAL A 59 21.21 15.80 38.95
C VAL A 59 19.70 15.55 38.92
N VAL A 60 18.99 16.35 38.15
CA VAL A 60 17.54 16.27 37.96
C VAL A 60 17.21 15.41 36.75
N ASP A 61 17.98 15.55 35.68
CA ASP A 61 17.80 14.86 34.40
C ASP A 61 19.15 14.88 33.65
N ALA A 62 19.37 13.94 32.73
CA ALA A 62 20.49 13.95 31.82
C ALA A 62 20.11 13.43 30.43
N ILE A 63 20.90 13.80 29.44
CA ILE A 63 20.89 13.20 28.11
C ILE A 63 22.33 12.86 27.73
N ALA A 64 22.54 11.64 27.25
CA ALA A 64 23.78 11.23 26.59
C ALA A 64 23.51 11.02 25.10
N PHE A 65 24.38 11.52 24.23
CA PHE A 65 24.20 11.55 22.78
C PHE A 65 25.46 11.11 22.05
N GLY A 66 25.31 10.33 20.96
CA GLY A 66 26.36 10.09 19.96
C GLY A 66 27.51 9.16 20.40
N GLY A 67 27.43 8.48 21.54
CA GLY A 67 28.54 7.64 22.00
C GLY A 67 28.19 6.56 23.02
N GLY A 68 28.26 5.30 22.59
CA GLY A 68 28.41 4.09 23.41
C GLY A 68 27.48 3.97 24.63
N ILE A 69 27.93 3.18 25.61
CA ILE A 69 27.27 3.11 26.92
C ILE A 69 27.76 4.28 27.77
N ALA A 70 26.84 5.12 28.22
CA ALA A 70 27.12 6.27 29.07
C ALA A 70 26.76 5.94 30.52
N GLU A 71 27.76 5.85 31.39
CA GLU A 71 27.57 5.66 32.83
C GLU A 71 27.73 7.00 33.57
N ILE A 72 26.71 7.86 33.49
CA ILE A 72 26.66 9.15 34.19
C ILE A 72 25.47 9.21 35.14
N ASN A 73 25.57 10.00 36.22
CA ASN A 73 24.41 10.20 37.10
C ASN A 73 23.25 10.82 36.29
N GLY A 74 22.05 10.25 36.41
CA GLY A 74 20.86 10.65 35.64
C GLY A 74 20.78 10.05 34.24
N TRP A 75 21.63 9.08 33.88
CA TRP A 75 21.52 8.32 32.64
C TRP A 75 22.00 6.88 32.83
N GLN A 76 21.36 5.92 32.17
CA GLN A 76 21.70 4.51 32.21
C GLN A 76 21.68 3.92 30.80
N GLY A 77 22.72 3.14 30.48
CA GLY A 77 22.78 2.38 29.23
C GLY A 77 23.31 3.18 28.04
N ALA A 78 22.83 2.86 26.84
CA ALA A 78 23.30 3.46 25.60
C ALA A 78 22.93 4.95 25.52
N ALA A 79 23.82 5.74 24.92
CA ALA A 79 23.50 7.10 24.49
C ALA A 79 22.47 7.08 23.34
N VAL A 80 21.72 8.17 23.23
CA VAL A 80 20.84 8.42 22.08
C VAL A 80 21.66 8.35 20.79
N SER A 81 21.16 7.59 19.82
CA SER A 81 21.75 7.47 18.48
C SER A 81 20.93 8.28 17.47
N VAL A 82 21.58 8.69 16.38
CA VAL A 82 20.88 9.36 15.28
C VAL A 82 20.35 8.27 14.34
N PRO A 83 19.06 8.28 14.00
CA PRO A 83 18.47 7.28 13.11
C PRO A 83 18.95 7.46 11.68
N GLY A 84 18.95 6.35 10.93
CA GLY A 84 19.29 6.33 9.50
C GLY A 84 20.75 6.69 9.22
N ASP A 85 20.98 7.45 8.15
CA ASP A 85 22.30 7.89 7.70
C ASP A 85 22.80 9.17 8.41
N GLY A 86 22.03 9.71 9.36
CA GLY A 86 22.33 10.97 10.03
C GLY A 86 22.04 12.20 9.19
N THR A 87 21.06 12.14 8.27
CA THR A 87 20.64 13.29 7.44
C THR A 87 20.44 14.55 8.32
N PRO A 88 21.02 15.72 7.92
CA PRO A 88 20.83 16.97 8.65
C PRO A 88 19.35 17.39 8.77
N GLY A 89 19.03 18.09 9.86
CA GLY A 89 17.69 18.68 10.06
C GLY A 89 16.70 17.79 10.81
N LEU A 90 17.13 16.62 11.31
CA LEU A 90 16.35 15.79 12.21
C LEU A 90 16.23 16.43 13.60
N ILE A 91 15.02 16.39 14.15
CA ILE A 91 14.68 16.76 15.52
C ILE A 91 14.28 15.48 16.25
N LEU A 92 15.14 15.03 17.16
CA LEU A 92 14.83 13.92 18.06
C LEU A 92 13.96 14.43 19.20
N MET A 93 12.89 13.71 19.50
CA MET A 93 11.94 14.06 20.55
C MET A 93 11.95 13.00 21.64
N ARG A 94 11.79 13.43 22.90
CA ARG A 94 11.50 12.48 23.97
C ARG A 94 10.06 11.97 23.79
N GLY A 95 9.89 10.66 23.70
CA GLY A 95 8.65 9.99 23.33
C GLY A 95 8.15 10.41 21.96
N GLY A 96 6.84 10.60 21.83
CA GLY A 96 6.19 11.12 20.63
C GLY A 96 6.26 12.64 20.47
N GLY A 97 6.92 13.37 21.39
CA GLY A 97 6.98 14.83 21.41
C GLY A 97 5.75 15.52 22.03
N CYS A 98 4.73 14.76 22.43
CA CYS A 98 3.49 15.26 23.05
C CYS A 98 3.19 14.57 24.38
N GLY A 99 2.83 15.33 25.41
CA GLY A 99 2.40 14.78 26.70
C GLY A 99 3.53 14.30 27.63
N ASP A 100 3.15 13.65 28.73
CA ASP A 100 4.07 13.16 29.76
C ASP A 100 4.57 11.76 29.39
N TYR A 101 5.79 11.68 28.86
CA TYR A 101 6.46 10.41 28.63
C TYR A 101 7.29 9.99 29.86
N PRO A 102 7.26 8.70 30.25
CA PRO A 102 8.15 8.20 31.29
C PRO A 102 9.60 8.46 30.90
N ASP A 103 10.31 9.19 31.75
CA ASP A 103 11.77 9.33 31.67
C ASP A 103 12.39 8.08 32.30
N THR A 104 12.98 7.24 31.47
CA THR A 104 13.66 6.03 31.92
C THR A 104 15.13 6.27 32.22
N ASP A 105 15.61 7.52 32.05
CA ASP A 105 17.01 7.89 32.04
C ASP A 105 17.80 7.12 30.95
N THR A 106 17.20 6.75 29.82
CA THR A 106 17.89 5.95 28.78
C THR A 106 17.66 6.44 27.35
N GLY A 107 18.45 5.91 26.41
CA GLY A 107 18.34 6.24 24.99
C GLY A 107 16.97 5.95 24.39
N SER A 108 16.26 4.92 24.89
CA SER A 108 14.96 4.50 24.34
C SER A 108 13.90 5.60 24.42
N ASP A 109 14.04 6.53 25.36
CA ASP A 109 13.11 7.65 25.49
C ASP A 109 13.14 8.56 24.26
N TRP A 110 14.15 8.47 23.39
CA TRP A 110 14.33 9.30 22.19
C TRP A 110 14.17 8.52 20.89
N GLU A 111 13.83 7.24 20.99
CA GLU A 111 13.83 6.29 19.88
C GLU A 111 12.41 6.05 19.33
N GLN A 112 11.38 6.68 19.90
CA GLN A 112 9.99 6.47 19.47
C GLN A 112 9.66 7.22 18.17
N ARG A 113 10.09 8.47 18.02
CA ARG A 113 9.77 9.31 16.86
C ARG A 113 10.76 10.45 16.71
N TRP A 114 11.03 10.80 15.46
CA TRP A 114 11.71 12.04 15.08
C TRP A 114 10.96 12.75 13.97
N ILE A 115 11.19 14.06 13.85
CA ILE A 115 10.62 14.90 12.78
C ILE A 115 11.73 15.66 12.07
N ARG A 116 11.38 16.35 10.99
CA ARG A 116 12.28 17.32 10.36
C ARG A 116 11.97 18.72 10.85
N ILE A 117 13.00 19.55 10.87
CA ILE A 117 12.84 21.01 10.98
C ILE A 117 11.79 21.51 9.98
N GLY A 118 10.92 22.41 10.45
CA GLY A 118 9.76 22.91 9.69
C GLY A 118 8.48 22.08 9.86
N ALA A 119 8.55 20.86 10.41
CA ALA A 119 7.36 20.04 10.62
C ALA A 119 6.50 20.55 11.78
N SER A 120 5.19 20.37 11.66
CA SER A 120 4.23 20.56 12.75
C SER A 120 4.41 19.56 13.89
N THR A 121 3.90 19.95 15.06
CA THR A 121 3.80 19.09 16.25
C THR A 121 2.44 19.28 16.91
N PHE A 122 1.37 18.84 16.25
CA PHE A 122 0.03 18.94 16.85
C PHE A 122 -0.15 17.93 17.99
N CYS A 123 -0.42 18.42 19.20
CA CYS A 123 -0.55 17.61 20.41
C CYS A 123 -1.97 17.58 21.00
N ASP A 124 -2.98 17.98 20.24
CA ASP A 124 -4.39 17.97 20.67
C ASP A 124 -5.07 16.59 20.47
N GLY A 125 -4.39 15.66 19.79
CA GLY A 125 -4.88 14.31 19.47
C GLY A 125 -6.00 14.26 18.43
N GLY A 126 -6.43 15.40 17.89
CA GLY A 126 -7.44 15.51 16.85
C GLY A 126 -8.86 15.09 17.24
N HIS A 127 -9.14 14.79 18.52
CA HIS A 127 -10.46 14.34 18.95
C HIS A 127 -11.49 15.47 19.00
N PHE A 128 -12.71 15.21 18.50
CA PHE A 128 -13.83 16.13 18.60
C PHE A 128 -15.18 15.39 18.70
N THR A 129 -16.15 16.02 19.36
CA THR A 129 -17.55 15.57 19.41
C THR A 129 -18.42 16.55 18.66
N THR A 130 -19.26 16.04 17.76
CA THR A 130 -20.15 16.90 16.97
C THR A 130 -21.43 17.29 17.72
N GLY A 131 -22.10 18.35 17.26
CA GLY A 131 -23.38 18.78 17.80
C GLY A 131 -24.54 17.95 17.26
N ALA A 132 -25.70 18.03 17.90
CA ALA A 132 -26.92 17.34 17.43
C ALA A 132 -27.46 17.85 16.08
N ALA A 133 -27.00 19.01 15.62
CA ALA A 133 -27.34 19.56 14.30
C ALA A 133 -26.31 19.20 13.22
N SER A 134 -25.21 18.56 13.60
CA SER A 134 -24.20 18.09 12.65
C SER A 134 -24.72 16.91 11.84
N SER A 135 -24.16 16.71 10.65
CA SER A 135 -24.50 15.56 9.82
C SER A 135 -23.29 15.04 9.07
N VAL A 136 -23.34 13.78 8.64
CA VAL A 136 -22.27 13.12 7.88
C VAL A 136 -22.86 12.28 6.75
N SER A 137 -22.19 12.27 5.59
CA SER A 137 -22.55 11.46 4.43
C SER A 137 -21.37 10.61 3.99
N ALA A 138 -21.61 9.35 3.66
CA ALA A 138 -20.69 8.60 2.84
C ALA A 138 -20.72 9.15 1.41
N SER A 139 -19.60 9.07 0.71
CA SER A 139 -19.48 9.47 -0.69
C SER A 139 -18.48 8.54 -1.35
N ILE A 140 -18.96 7.71 -2.26
CA ILE A 140 -18.23 6.53 -2.74
C ILE A 140 -18.00 6.67 -4.24
N GLY A 141 -16.73 6.63 -4.66
CA GLY A 141 -16.33 6.72 -6.06
C GLY A 141 -16.30 5.33 -6.70
N PRO A 142 -16.72 5.19 -7.97
CA PRO A 142 -17.21 6.22 -8.88
C PRO A 142 -18.73 6.48 -8.79
N ASP A 143 -19.43 5.84 -7.85
CA ASP A 143 -20.91 5.80 -7.80
C ASP A 143 -21.58 7.16 -7.54
N SER A 144 -21.19 7.84 -6.45
CA SER A 144 -21.79 9.12 -6.03
C SER A 144 -20.77 10.26 -5.90
N ALA A 145 -19.47 9.95 -5.78
CA ALA A 145 -18.45 10.89 -5.33
C ALA A 145 -18.38 12.20 -6.13
N PHE A 146 -18.45 12.14 -7.45
CA PHE A 146 -18.43 13.34 -8.29
C PHE A 146 -19.65 14.25 -8.03
N ASN A 147 -20.85 13.66 -8.00
CA ASN A 147 -22.09 14.41 -7.80
C ASN A 147 -22.17 15.03 -6.40
N ASP A 148 -21.73 14.30 -5.38
CA ASP A 148 -21.70 14.78 -4.01
C ASP A 148 -20.73 15.96 -3.87
N LEU A 149 -19.52 15.82 -4.41
CA LEU A 149 -18.49 16.86 -4.37
C LEU A 149 -18.92 18.12 -5.14
N LYS A 150 -19.47 17.96 -6.35
CA LYS A 150 -19.98 19.08 -7.15
C LYS A 150 -21.08 19.84 -6.41
N GLN A 151 -22.08 19.13 -5.87
CA GLN A 151 -23.15 19.74 -5.04
C GLN A 151 -22.59 20.44 -3.81
N TRP A 152 -21.57 19.85 -3.17
CA TRP A 152 -20.93 20.41 -2.01
C TRP A 152 -20.24 21.75 -2.31
N ILE A 153 -19.51 21.84 -3.43
CA ILE A 153 -18.88 23.08 -3.91
C ILE A 153 -19.94 24.12 -4.31
N GLU A 154 -20.99 23.71 -5.02
CA GLU A 154 -22.07 24.61 -5.47
C GLU A 154 -22.78 25.30 -4.30
N ALA A 155 -22.88 24.62 -3.16
CA ALA A 155 -23.50 25.13 -1.94
C ALA A 155 -22.63 26.14 -1.16
N ALA A 156 -21.40 26.45 -1.60
CA ALA A 156 -20.54 27.43 -0.93
C ALA A 156 -21.09 28.85 -1.02
N GLU A 157 -21.09 29.56 0.11
CA GLU A 157 -21.59 30.94 0.22
C GLU A 157 -20.49 31.98 0.51
N SER A 158 -19.38 31.57 1.12
CA SER A 158 -18.35 32.49 1.64
C SER A 158 -16.92 32.07 1.33
N SER A 159 -16.53 30.81 1.58
CA SER A 159 -15.14 30.38 1.40
C SER A 159 -15.00 28.90 1.08
N ILE A 160 -13.97 28.54 0.31
CA ILE A 160 -13.50 27.17 0.11
C ILE A 160 -11.98 27.15 0.30
N HIS A 161 -11.50 26.32 1.22
CA HIS A 161 -10.10 25.92 1.30
C HIS A 161 -9.95 24.51 0.75
N LEU A 162 -8.93 24.25 -0.07
CA LEU A 162 -8.68 22.95 -0.70
C LEU A 162 -7.20 22.60 -0.66
N HIS A 163 -6.86 21.45 -0.05
CA HIS A 163 -5.55 20.82 -0.20
C HIS A 163 -5.72 19.54 -0.99
N VAL A 164 -4.94 19.40 -2.06
CA VAL A 164 -5.00 18.21 -2.92
C VAL A 164 -3.67 18.03 -3.65
N TYR A 165 -3.23 16.77 -3.76
CA TYR A 165 -2.00 16.41 -4.48
C TYR A 165 -2.14 16.63 -5.98
N GLN A 166 -3.22 16.08 -6.58
CA GLN A 166 -3.52 16.24 -7.99
C GLN A 166 -4.87 16.95 -8.23
N PHE A 167 -4.85 17.99 -9.05
CA PHE A 167 -6.05 18.71 -9.47
C PHE A 167 -6.05 19.01 -10.97
N MET A 168 -6.96 18.35 -11.69
CA MET A 168 -7.04 18.44 -13.15
C MET A 168 -8.41 18.11 -13.73
N SER A 169 -9.48 18.20 -12.93
CA SER A 169 -10.85 18.01 -13.42
C SER A 169 -11.40 19.31 -14.03
N PRO A 170 -11.79 19.33 -15.32
CA PRO A 170 -12.42 20.49 -15.95
C PRO A 170 -13.74 20.87 -15.29
N ASP A 171 -14.59 19.89 -14.99
CA ASP A 171 -15.90 20.12 -14.37
C ASP A 171 -15.78 20.73 -12.96
N LEU A 172 -14.86 20.23 -12.14
CA LEU A 172 -14.64 20.79 -10.80
C LEU A 172 -13.96 22.16 -10.86
N THR A 173 -13.08 22.39 -11.85
CA THR A 173 -12.51 23.73 -12.12
C THR A 173 -13.60 24.73 -12.47
N GLN A 174 -14.51 24.37 -13.37
CA GLN A 174 -15.65 25.22 -13.72
C GLN A 174 -16.56 25.47 -12.52
N THR A 175 -16.79 24.46 -11.68
CA THR A 175 -17.61 24.61 -10.47
C THR A 175 -16.99 25.60 -9.47
N LEU A 176 -15.66 25.60 -9.32
CA LEU A 176 -14.93 26.60 -8.52
C LEU A 176 -14.94 27.99 -9.16
N LEU A 177 -14.78 28.09 -10.49
CA LEU A 177 -14.92 29.37 -11.22
C LEU A 177 -16.29 30.01 -10.98
N ASP A 178 -17.35 29.19 -10.99
CA ASP A 178 -18.70 29.64 -10.71
C ASP A 178 -18.86 30.09 -9.25
N ALA A 179 -18.19 29.43 -8.30
CA ALA A 179 -18.17 29.87 -6.89
C ALA A 179 -17.48 31.23 -6.73
N ILE A 180 -16.32 31.41 -7.35
CA ILE A 180 -15.59 32.69 -7.36
C ILE A 180 -16.46 33.80 -7.98
N ALA A 181 -17.17 33.50 -9.07
CA ALA A 181 -18.10 34.44 -9.69
C ALA A 181 -19.28 34.83 -8.78
N ARG A 182 -19.69 33.95 -7.86
CA ARG A 182 -20.68 34.24 -6.80
C ARG A 182 -20.10 35.05 -5.64
N GLY A 183 -18.79 35.22 -5.57
CA GLY A 183 -18.08 35.95 -4.51
C GLY A 183 -17.54 35.07 -3.38
N VAL A 184 -17.45 33.75 -3.59
CA VAL A 184 -16.80 32.81 -2.66
C VAL A 184 -15.29 32.98 -2.74
N GLU A 185 -14.62 33.13 -1.60
CA GLU A 185 -13.16 33.15 -1.52
C GLU A 185 -12.61 31.72 -1.66
N VAL A 186 -11.73 31.48 -2.63
CA VAL A 186 -11.16 30.14 -2.85
C VAL A 186 -9.66 30.17 -2.61
N THR A 187 -9.18 29.27 -1.75
CA THR A 187 -7.76 29.03 -1.44
C THR A 187 -7.41 27.59 -1.77
N LEU A 188 -6.37 27.39 -2.58
CA LEU A 188 -5.83 26.09 -2.96
C LEU A 188 -4.39 25.95 -2.48
N LEU A 189 -4.04 24.80 -1.91
CA LEU A 189 -2.67 24.33 -1.75
C LEU A 189 -2.49 23.05 -2.57
N LEU A 190 -1.59 23.11 -3.55
CA LEU A 190 -1.30 22.03 -4.49
C LEU A 190 0.14 21.53 -4.34
N GLU A 191 0.39 20.28 -4.72
CA GLU A 191 1.75 19.78 -4.86
C GLU A 191 2.36 20.24 -6.20
N GLU A 192 3.56 20.81 -6.18
CA GLU A 192 4.25 21.18 -7.43
C GLU A 192 4.92 19.96 -8.07
N GLY A 193 5.58 19.14 -7.24
CA GLY A 193 6.42 18.02 -7.65
C GLY A 193 5.66 16.71 -7.79
N ILE A 194 4.47 16.72 -8.40
CA ILE A 194 3.72 15.48 -8.63
C ILE A 194 4.57 14.50 -9.45
N LEU A 195 4.62 13.25 -9.01
CA LEU A 195 5.32 12.16 -9.68
C LEU A 195 4.52 11.74 -10.91
N ASP A 196 4.65 12.47 -12.01
CA ASP A 196 3.95 12.18 -13.27
C ASP A 196 4.71 12.79 -14.46
N GLY A 197 4.25 12.49 -15.67
CA GLY A 197 4.79 13.04 -16.90
C GLY A 197 4.61 14.56 -16.99
N SER A 198 5.51 15.21 -17.75
CA SER A 198 5.48 16.67 -17.95
C SER A 198 4.15 17.22 -18.47
N SER A 199 3.36 16.41 -19.20
CA SER A 199 2.02 16.79 -19.66
C SER A 199 1.02 16.94 -18.51
N THR A 200 1.05 16.03 -17.54
CA THR A 200 0.17 16.03 -16.38
C THR A 200 0.49 17.20 -15.45
N VAL A 201 1.77 17.43 -15.19
CA VAL A 201 2.26 18.61 -14.45
C VAL A 201 1.79 19.90 -15.12
N ASN A 202 1.94 19.98 -16.45
CA ASN A 202 1.48 21.12 -17.22
C ASN A 202 -0.05 21.31 -17.14
N ASN A 203 -0.81 20.21 -17.12
CA ASN A 203 -2.26 20.25 -16.99
C ASN A 203 -2.68 20.82 -15.63
N GLN A 204 -2.12 20.30 -14.54
CA GLN A 204 -2.36 20.82 -13.18
C GLN A 204 -2.06 22.32 -13.06
N ARG A 205 -0.91 22.75 -13.59
CA ARG A 205 -0.54 24.17 -13.64
C ARG A 205 -1.57 25.00 -14.42
N GLY A 206 -2.15 24.46 -15.49
CA GLY A 206 -3.18 25.12 -16.27
C GLY A 206 -4.49 25.33 -15.51
N HIS A 207 -4.98 24.30 -14.82
CA HIS A 207 -6.15 24.41 -13.94
C HIS A 207 -5.89 25.41 -12.80
N ALA A 208 -4.72 25.35 -12.17
CA ALA A 208 -4.30 26.29 -11.13
C ALA A 208 -4.22 27.74 -11.65
N GLN A 209 -3.62 27.96 -12.82
CA GLN A 209 -3.53 29.28 -13.47
C GLN A 209 -4.93 29.83 -13.79
N THR A 210 -5.85 28.98 -14.26
CA THR A 210 -7.22 29.37 -14.59
C THR A 210 -7.96 29.91 -13.36
N LEU A 211 -7.83 29.23 -12.21
CA LEU A 211 -8.42 29.70 -10.95
C LEU A 211 -7.71 30.94 -10.40
N HIS A 212 -6.38 30.99 -10.50
CA HIS A 212 -5.59 32.15 -10.08
C HIS A 212 -6.01 33.42 -10.84
N ASP A 213 -6.18 33.32 -12.17
CA ASP A 213 -6.63 34.42 -13.02
C ASP A 213 -8.05 34.88 -12.70
N ALA A 214 -8.90 33.98 -12.19
CA ALA A 214 -10.24 34.29 -11.71
C ALA A 214 -10.27 34.95 -10.32
N GLY A 215 -9.17 34.90 -9.57
CA GLY A 215 -9.02 35.53 -8.26
C GLY A 215 -8.86 34.57 -7.08
N ALA A 216 -8.66 33.27 -7.33
CA ALA A 216 -8.33 32.32 -6.27
C ALA A 216 -6.92 32.58 -5.71
N THR A 217 -6.75 32.32 -4.41
CA THR A 217 -5.42 32.20 -3.80
C THR A 217 -4.90 30.80 -4.11
N VAL A 218 -3.79 30.71 -4.83
CA VAL A 218 -3.16 29.42 -5.17
C VAL A 218 -1.77 29.39 -4.54
N LEU A 219 -1.51 28.34 -3.78
CA LEU A 219 -0.27 28.05 -3.08
C LEU A 219 0.27 26.69 -3.57
N TRP A 220 1.58 26.52 -3.49
CA TRP A 220 2.28 25.31 -3.86
C TRP A 220 3.15 24.83 -2.70
N MET A 221 3.12 23.53 -2.44
CA MET A 221 4.18 22.88 -1.66
C MET A 221 5.32 22.52 -2.62
N GLU A 222 6.54 22.92 -2.27
CA GLU A 222 7.76 22.71 -3.07
C GLU A 222 8.95 22.44 -2.13
N ASP A 223 9.95 21.69 -2.60
CA ASP A 223 11.20 21.50 -1.87
C ASP A 223 12.09 22.76 -1.96
N PRO A 224 12.38 23.46 -0.84
CA PRO A 224 13.17 24.68 -0.90
C PRO A 224 14.65 24.39 -1.18
N THR A 225 15.30 25.29 -1.93
CA THR A 225 16.74 25.13 -2.26
C THR A 225 17.69 25.27 -1.06
N GLN A 226 17.22 25.88 0.04
CA GLN A 226 18.04 26.23 1.20
C GLN A 226 18.04 25.14 2.27
N ILE A 227 16.97 24.36 2.36
CA ILE A 227 16.74 23.32 3.37
C ILE A 227 15.79 22.29 2.78
N SER A 228 15.93 21.02 3.16
CA SER A 228 14.98 20.00 2.74
C SER A 228 13.63 20.24 3.39
N SER A 229 12.56 20.12 2.59
CA SER A 229 11.19 20.24 3.05
C SER A 229 10.87 19.26 4.20
N PRO A 230 10.13 19.71 5.24
CA PRO A 230 9.68 18.85 6.32
C PRO A 230 8.83 17.68 5.82
N TYR A 231 8.09 17.89 4.73
CA TYR A 231 7.24 16.90 4.09
C TYR A 231 7.76 16.54 2.70
N ALA A 232 7.56 15.31 2.25
CA ALA A 232 7.86 14.93 0.88
C ALA A 232 6.83 15.50 -0.10
N PHE A 233 5.55 15.43 0.25
CA PHE A 233 4.43 15.92 -0.57
C PHE A 233 3.27 16.45 0.28
N ILE A 234 2.49 17.40 -0.26
CA ILE A 234 1.12 17.65 0.19
C ILE A 234 0.20 16.58 -0.40
N HIS A 235 -0.08 15.54 0.38
CA HIS A 235 -0.84 14.38 -0.07
C HIS A 235 -2.23 14.27 0.58
N SER A 236 -2.61 15.19 1.46
CA SER A 236 -3.98 15.35 1.92
C SER A 236 -4.93 15.65 0.76
N LYS A 237 -6.12 15.04 0.76
CA LYS A 237 -7.24 15.44 -0.10
C LYS A 237 -8.39 15.87 0.80
N VAL A 238 -8.38 17.14 1.15
CA VAL A 238 -9.25 17.74 2.14
C VAL A 238 -9.71 19.11 1.68
N ALA A 239 -10.97 19.43 1.92
CA ALA A 239 -11.51 20.74 1.65
C ALA A 239 -12.44 21.19 2.78
N VAL A 240 -12.46 22.49 3.07
CA VAL A 240 -13.38 23.10 4.03
C VAL A 240 -14.20 24.17 3.33
N ARG A 241 -15.52 24.09 3.47
CA ARG A 241 -16.48 25.07 2.96
C ARG A 241 -17.10 25.86 4.10
N ASP A 242 -17.09 27.18 3.97
CA ASP A 242 -17.75 28.15 4.84
C ASP A 242 -17.43 28.04 6.34
N SER A 243 -16.31 27.40 6.70
CA SER A 243 -15.97 27.04 8.09
C SER A 243 -17.05 26.19 8.80
N GLU A 244 -17.89 25.48 8.02
CA GLU A 244 -19.04 24.73 8.54
C GLU A 244 -19.09 23.29 8.02
N SER A 245 -18.47 22.99 6.88
CA SER A 245 -18.49 21.67 6.26
C SER A 245 -17.10 21.25 5.78
N VAL A 246 -16.80 19.97 5.91
CA VAL A 246 -15.51 19.37 5.53
C VAL A 246 -15.76 18.25 4.54
N TRP A 247 -14.94 18.18 3.50
CA TRP A 247 -14.80 17.03 2.62
C TRP A 247 -13.40 16.42 2.83
N ILE A 248 -13.31 15.11 3.04
CA ILE A 248 -12.05 14.35 3.15
C ILE A 248 -12.15 13.12 2.25
N SER A 249 -11.08 12.77 1.55
CA SER A 249 -11.07 11.68 0.57
C SER A 249 -9.75 10.93 0.46
N SER A 250 -9.85 9.69 -0.03
CA SER A 250 -8.72 8.92 -0.56
C SER A 250 -8.29 9.37 -1.96
N GLY A 251 -9.17 10.08 -2.67
CA GLY A 251 -9.09 10.42 -4.08
C GLY A 251 -8.67 11.84 -4.38
N ASN A 252 -8.06 12.02 -5.54
CA ASN A 252 -7.66 13.32 -6.08
C ASN A 252 -8.83 14.00 -6.83
N TRP A 253 -8.69 15.28 -7.18
CA TRP A 253 -9.67 15.98 -8.01
C TRP A 253 -9.30 15.83 -9.49
N LYS A 254 -9.40 14.59 -9.99
CA LYS A 254 -9.15 14.17 -11.37
C LYS A 254 -10.18 13.12 -11.81
N ASP A 255 -10.33 12.95 -13.12
CA ASP A 255 -11.41 12.13 -13.68
C ASP A 255 -11.30 10.65 -13.30
N THR A 256 -10.12 10.10 -13.06
CA THR A 256 -10.01 8.69 -12.59
C THR A 256 -10.41 8.50 -11.12
N SER A 257 -10.48 9.57 -10.32
CA SER A 257 -10.86 9.52 -8.91
C SER A 257 -12.32 9.93 -8.69
N VAL A 258 -12.71 11.05 -9.29
CA VAL A 258 -14.08 11.60 -9.25
C VAL A 258 -14.61 11.77 -10.67
N PRO A 259 -14.86 10.66 -11.40
CA PRO A 259 -15.27 10.69 -12.80
C PRO A 259 -16.66 11.31 -13.00
N PRO A 260 -16.84 12.25 -13.94
CA PRO A 260 -18.17 12.73 -14.32
C PRO A 260 -19.02 11.70 -15.08
N ASP A 261 -18.41 10.67 -15.68
CA ASP A 261 -19.09 9.56 -16.39
C ASP A 261 -19.41 8.34 -15.51
N GLY A 262 -18.94 8.32 -14.26
CA GLY A 262 -19.12 7.20 -13.34
C GLY A 262 -18.20 5.99 -13.62
N VAL A 263 -17.10 6.18 -14.37
CA VAL A 263 -16.09 5.12 -14.61
C VAL A 263 -14.74 5.55 -14.04
N GLY A 264 -14.26 4.86 -13.00
CA GLY A 264 -13.02 5.25 -12.34
C GLY A 264 -12.58 4.32 -11.23
N ASN A 265 -11.80 4.85 -10.29
CA ASN A 265 -11.26 4.09 -9.18
C ASN A 265 -12.31 3.89 -8.08
N ARG A 266 -12.20 2.80 -7.33
CA ARG A 266 -12.87 2.67 -6.05
C ARG A 266 -12.17 3.52 -5.01
N GLU A 267 -12.88 4.52 -4.49
CA GLU A 267 -12.38 5.50 -3.51
C GLU A 267 -13.46 5.86 -2.50
N TRP A 268 -13.06 6.18 -1.27
CA TRP A 268 -13.97 6.67 -0.25
C TRP A 268 -13.70 8.14 0.06
N SER A 269 -14.80 8.88 0.12
CA SER A 269 -14.85 10.27 0.57
C SER A 269 -15.94 10.43 1.61
N VAL A 270 -15.84 11.44 2.45
CA VAL A 270 -16.82 11.75 3.47
C VAL A 270 -17.11 13.25 3.48
N ILE A 271 -18.39 13.61 3.63
CA ILE A 271 -18.82 15.00 3.84
C ILE A 271 -19.31 15.14 5.28
N LEU A 272 -18.69 16.01 6.06
CA LEU A 272 -19.05 16.31 7.44
C LEU A 272 -19.58 17.74 7.54
N ASN A 273 -20.87 17.91 7.78
CA ASN A 273 -21.44 19.20 8.16
C ASN A 273 -21.30 19.38 9.67
N SER A 274 -20.18 19.99 10.08
CA SER A 274 -19.86 20.23 11.49
C SER A 274 -18.87 21.38 11.61
N GLN A 275 -19.29 22.45 12.27
CA GLN A 275 -18.40 23.57 12.60
C GLN A 275 -17.19 23.13 13.43
N ALA A 276 -17.37 22.21 14.38
CA ALA A 276 -16.26 21.70 15.19
C ALA A 276 -15.22 20.95 14.36
N ALA A 277 -15.66 20.18 13.34
CA ALA A 277 -14.75 19.52 12.42
C ALA A 277 -14.05 20.54 11.52
N ALA A 278 -14.81 21.50 10.96
CA ALA A 278 -14.28 22.53 10.08
C ALA A 278 -13.25 23.43 10.77
N GLU A 279 -13.50 23.85 12.02
CA GLU A 279 -12.55 24.64 12.81
C GLU A 279 -11.24 23.86 13.08
N LEU A 280 -11.35 22.56 13.40
CA LEU A 280 -10.17 21.72 13.64
C LEU A 280 -9.36 21.51 12.35
N VAL A 281 -10.01 21.20 11.23
CA VAL A 281 -9.34 21.02 9.94
C VAL A 281 -8.72 22.33 9.46
N LEU A 282 -9.43 23.45 9.57
CA LEU A 282 -8.88 24.78 9.25
C LEU A 282 -7.66 25.12 10.12
N SER A 283 -7.57 24.63 11.35
CA SER A 283 -6.38 24.83 12.17
C SER A 283 -5.13 24.16 11.58
N ARG A 284 -5.31 22.99 10.94
CA ARG A 284 -4.24 22.30 10.20
C ARG A 284 -3.96 23.01 8.89
N MET A 285 -5.02 23.40 8.18
CA MET A 285 -4.87 24.05 6.88
C MET A 285 -4.19 25.42 7.00
N ALA A 286 -4.49 26.19 8.05
CA ALA A 286 -3.85 27.47 8.32
C ALA A 286 -2.32 27.34 8.56
N TRP A 287 -1.86 26.19 9.07
CA TRP A 287 -0.43 25.90 9.16
C TRP A 287 0.15 25.63 7.78
N ASP A 288 -0.45 24.73 7.01
CA ASP A 288 0.08 24.32 5.70
C ASP A 288 -0.04 25.45 4.65
N GLU A 289 -1.00 26.37 4.78
CA GLU A 289 -1.18 27.54 3.89
C GLU A 289 -0.29 28.73 4.26
N ASN A 290 0.52 28.62 5.30
CA ASN A 290 1.34 29.74 5.76
C ASN A 290 2.50 30.01 4.80
N ALA A 291 2.36 31.02 3.95
CA ALA A 291 3.40 31.46 3.01
C ALA A 291 4.67 32.04 3.67
N GLN A 292 4.79 32.03 5.01
CA GLN A 292 6.06 32.25 5.70
C GLN A 292 6.91 30.97 5.81
N HIS A 293 6.35 29.80 5.54
CA HIS A 293 7.07 28.54 5.49
C HIS A 293 7.90 28.48 4.20
N LEU A 294 9.14 27.97 4.26
CA LEU A 294 10.03 28.00 3.09
C LEU A 294 9.57 27.04 2.00
N HIS A 295 8.81 26.02 2.37
CA HIS A 295 8.26 25.02 1.46
C HIS A 295 6.90 25.42 0.87
N ILE A 296 6.37 26.61 1.19
CA ILE A 296 5.07 27.09 0.69
C ILE A 296 5.25 28.33 -0.18
N PHE A 297 4.90 28.22 -1.46
CA PHE A 297 5.10 29.27 -2.45
C PHE A 297 3.78 29.78 -3.01
N PRO A 298 3.56 31.11 -3.09
CA PRO A 298 2.43 31.64 -3.82
C PRO A 298 2.57 31.38 -5.33
N HIS A 299 1.44 31.15 -5.99
CA HIS A 299 1.41 30.99 -7.44
C HIS A 299 2.05 32.19 -8.15
N SER A 300 2.82 31.92 -9.21
CA SER A 300 3.63 32.91 -9.92
C SER A 300 3.82 32.48 -11.36
N SER A 301 4.49 33.32 -12.17
CA SER A 301 4.80 32.97 -13.57
C SER A 301 5.67 31.71 -13.73
N TRP A 302 6.34 31.25 -12.66
CA TRP A 302 7.06 29.98 -12.66
C TRP A 302 6.13 28.77 -12.70
N HIS A 303 4.94 28.92 -12.12
CA HIS A 303 3.88 27.91 -12.02
C HIS A 303 2.90 27.96 -13.19
N ALA A 304 3.13 28.83 -14.18
CA ALA A 304 2.26 28.95 -15.33
C ALA A 304 2.39 27.72 -16.24
N PRO A 305 1.29 27.30 -16.90
CA PRO A 305 1.35 26.26 -17.92
C PRO A 305 2.12 26.74 -19.17
N THR A 306 2.38 25.82 -20.09
CA THR A 306 2.85 26.16 -21.43
C THR A 306 1.82 27.02 -22.17
N PHE A 307 2.30 27.86 -23.10
CA PHE A 307 1.44 28.85 -23.77
C PHE A 307 0.31 28.23 -24.62
N ASP A 308 0.47 26.98 -25.02
CA ASP A 308 -0.43 26.20 -25.87
C ASP A 308 -1.42 25.37 -25.07
N TRP A 309 -1.31 25.34 -23.73
CA TRP A 309 -2.27 24.66 -22.89
C TRP A 309 -3.63 25.35 -22.95
N THR A 310 -4.69 24.53 -22.99
CA THR A 310 -6.09 24.96 -22.89
C THR A 310 -6.84 23.98 -22.02
N MET A 311 -7.71 24.48 -21.14
CA MET A 311 -8.63 23.63 -20.39
C MET A 311 -9.60 22.94 -21.34
N GLU A 312 -9.84 21.65 -21.11
CA GLU A 312 -10.89 20.91 -21.81
C GLU A 312 -12.29 21.44 -21.41
N GLU A 313 -13.28 21.22 -22.28
CA GLU A 313 -14.65 21.66 -22.00
C GLU A 313 -15.30 20.72 -20.97
N PRO A 314 -15.91 21.25 -19.90
CA PRO A 314 -16.72 20.46 -18.97
C PRO A 314 -17.84 19.72 -19.71
N TRP A 315 -18.11 18.48 -19.32
CA TRP A 315 -19.02 17.61 -20.07
C TRP A 315 -20.16 16.99 -19.24
N HIS A 316 -20.20 17.14 -17.92
CA HIS A 316 -21.18 16.42 -17.12
C HIS A 316 -22.66 16.73 -17.49
N GLU A 317 -23.39 15.70 -17.98
CA GLU A 317 -24.80 15.78 -18.41
C GLU A 317 -25.79 15.13 -17.40
N GLY A 318 -25.35 14.78 -16.19
CA GLY A 318 -26.15 14.05 -15.20
C GLY A 318 -27.16 14.89 -14.41
N GLU A 319 -28.26 14.25 -13.96
CA GLU A 319 -29.11 14.82 -12.90
C GLU A 319 -28.41 14.68 -11.55
N LEU A 320 -28.34 15.77 -10.78
CA LEU A 320 -27.79 15.76 -9.43
C LEU A 320 -28.74 15.02 -8.48
N THR A 321 -28.29 13.90 -7.93
CA THR A 321 -28.99 13.17 -6.86
C THR A 321 -28.70 13.82 -5.51
N PRO A 322 -29.70 14.11 -4.67
CA PRO A 322 -29.47 14.68 -3.34
C PRO A 322 -28.59 13.78 -2.46
N ILE A 323 -27.66 14.41 -1.75
CA ILE A 323 -26.77 13.73 -0.79
C ILE A 323 -27.56 13.20 0.40
N GLU A 324 -27.36 11.93 0.78
CA GLU A 324 -27.98 11.30 1.94
C GLU A 324 -27.15 11.52 3.21
N TYR A 325 -27.76 12.05 4.27
CA TYR A 325 -27.04 12.42 5.50
C TYR A 325 -27.53 11.66 6.73
N HIS A 326 -26.57 11.13 7.49
CA HIS A 326 -26.74 10.70 8.87
C HIS A 326 -26.65 11.88 9.83
N GLN A 327 -27.46 11.86 10.88
CA GLN A 327 -27.54 12.96 11.84
C GLN A 327 -26.66 12.71 13.08
N GLY A 328 -26.10 13.77 13.64
CA GLY A 328 -25.32 13.74 14.88
C GLY A 328 -26.16 13.67 16.15
N PRO A 329 -25.51 13.70 17.33
CA PRO A 329 -24.06 13.83 17.51
C PRO A 329 -23.32 12.50 17.29
N PHE A 330 -22.03 12.61 16.99
CA PHE A 330 -21.09 11.49 16.93
C PHE A 330 -19.70 11.96 17.38
N ASP A 331 -18.90 11.02 17.88
CA ASP A 331 -17.50 11.25 18.21
C ASP A 331 -16.62 10.94 17.00
N ALA A 332 -15.55 11.70 16.83
CA ALA A 332 -14.61 11.51 15.73
C ALA A 332 -13.19 11.98 16.12
N GLN A 333 -12.23 11.59 15.30
CA GLN A 333 -10.83 11.98 15.44
C GLN A 333 -10.26 12.35 14.07
N LEU A 334 -9.71 13.56 13.96
CA LEU A 334 -8.88 13.96 12.82
C LEU A 334 -7.49 13.36 12.99
N LEU A 335 -7.01 12.65 11.96
CA LEU A 335 -5.67 12.09 11.88
C LEU A 335 -4.86 12.93 10.89
N THR A 336 -3.68 13.38 11.30
CA THR A 336 -2.76 14.20 10.49
C THR A 336 -1.40 13.51 10.44
N CYS A 337 -0.88 13.21 9.25
CA CYS A 337 0.48 12.68 9.12
C CYS A 337 1.51 13.79 8.88
N PRO A 338 2.75 13.60 9.38
CA PRO A 338 3.24 12.50 10.22
C PRO A 338 2.98 12.73 11.72
N ASP A 339 2.11 13.68 12.10
CA ASP A 339 1.84 14.13 13.47
C ASP A 339 1.27 13.05 14.40
N ASP A 340 0.01 12.66 14.22
CA ASP A 340 -0.73 11.78 15.12
C ASP A 340 -1.39 10.60 14.40
N CYS A 341 -1.30 10.54 13.07
CA CYS A 341 -2.01 9.55 12.29
C CYS A 341 -1.62 8.09 12.61
N VAL A 342 -0.33 7.77 12.75
CA VAL A 342 0.13 6.40 13.04
C VAL A 342 -0.39 5.95 14.41
N THR A 343 -0.27 6.80 15.42
CA THR A 343 -0.80 6.51 16.76
C THR A 343 -2.33 6.37 16.72
N GLY A 344 -3.03 7.22 15.97
CA GLY A 344 -4.48 7.12 15.79
C GLY A 344 -4.92 5.83 15.10
N ILE A 345 -4.25 5.41 14.03
CA ILE A 345 -4.52 4.14 13.32
C ILE A 345 -4.27 2.95 14.25
N VAL A 346 -3.16 2.95 14.99
CA VAL A 346 -2.84 1.89 15.96
C VAL A 346 -3.91 1.83 17.05
N SER A 347 -4.26 2.96 17.68
CA SER A 347 -5.32 3.01 18.70
C SER A 347 -6.68 2.58 18.17
N MET A 348 -6.99 2.90 16.90
CA MET A 348 -8.20 2.43 16.22
C MET A 348 -8.21 0.89 16.13
N ILE A 349 -7.12 0.27 15.66
CA ILE A 349 -6.97 -1.19 15.55
C ILE A 349 -7.02 -1.86 16.92
N GLU A 350 -6.33 -1.30 17.92
CA GLU A 350 -6.33 -1.78 19.30
C GLU A 350 -7.72 -1.76 19.93
N SER A 351 -8.57 -0.82 19.53
CA SER A 351 -9.94 -0.68 20.03
C SER A 351 -10.92 -1.72 19.49
N ALA A 352 -10.59 -2.40 18.40
CA ALA A 352 -11.45 -3.37 17.73
C ALA A 352 -11.76 -4.58 18.63
N GLN A 353 -13.02 -5.02 18.63
CA GLN A 353 -13.51 -6.13 19.45
C GLN A 353 -14.06 -7.31 18.66
N GLN A 354 -14.48 -7.09 17.41
CA GLN A 354 -15.18 -8.08 16.58
C GLN A 354 -14.55 -8.19 15.19
N SER A 355 -14.39 -7.06 14.49
CA SER A 355 -13.90 -7.09 13.11
C SER A 355 -13.14 -5.84 12.69
N ILE A 356 -12.23 -6.04 11.75
CA ILE A 356 -11.49 -5.00 11.03
C ILE A 356 -11.60 -5.31 9.55
N GLU A 357 -12.18 -4.39 8.78
CA GLU A 357 -12.24 -4.45 7.32
C GLU A 357 -11.34 -3.34 6.77
N LEU A 358 -10.30 -3.69 6.02
CA LEU A 358 -9.32 -2.77 5.46
C LEU A 358 -9.49 -2.72 3.94
N SER A 359 -9.69 -1.53 3.40
CA SER A 359 -9.78 -1.27 1.97
C SER A 359 -8.68 -0.28 1.60
N VAL A 360 -7.54 -0.81 1.20
CA VAL A 360 -6.30 -0.04 1.04
C VAL A 360 -5.65 -0.31 -0.32
N GLN A 361 -5.02 0.71 -0.89
CA GLN A 361 -4.31 0.58 -2.15
C GLN A 361 -3.17 -0.43 -2.06
N TYR A 362 -2.38 -0.33 -1.00
CA TYR A 362 -1.31 -1.26 -0.63
C TYR A 362 -1.08 -1.19 0.89
N LEU A 363 -0.35 -2.18 1.42
CA LEU A 363 0.04 -2.27 2.82
C LEU A 363 1.53 -2.66 2.88
N ASP A 364 2.41 -1.69 3.15
CA ASP A 364 3.84 -1.96 3.29
C ASP A 364 4.06 -2.75 4.59
N LEU A 365 4.76 -3.87 4.50
CA LEU A 365 5.08 -4.70 5.66
C LEU A 365 6.31 -4.18 6.40
N ASP A 366 7.37 -3.88 5.66
CA ASP A 366 8.73 -3.72 6.19
C ASP A 366 9.16 -2.25 6.31
N TRP A 367 8.59 -1.54 7.28
CA TRP A 367 9.04 -0.19 7.62
C TRP A 367 9.08 0.06 9.13
N TYR A 368 9.90 1.04 9.52
CA TYR A 368 10.22 1.30 10.92
C TYR A 368 9.51 2.55 11.45
N TRP A 369 8.94 2.44 12.64
CA TRP A 369 8.45 3.60 13.40
C TRP A 369 9.40 3.88 14.56
N GLY A 370 10.13 4.98 14.47
CA GLY A 370 11.24 5.17 15.38
C GLY A 370 12.30 4.10 15.12
N PHE A 371 12.80 3.50 16.20
CA PHE A 371 13.69 2.32 16.14
C PHE A 371 12.94 0.99 16.26
N GLY A 372 11.61 1.01 16.24
CA GLY A 372 10.76 -0.19 16.30
C GLY A 372 10.31 -0.67 14.93
N GLU A 373 9.70 -1.85 14.91
CA GLU A 373 9.04 -2.43 13.73
C GLU A 373 7.77 -1.65 13.33
N ASN A 374 7.16 -2.07 12.22
CA ASN A 374 5.91 -1.51 11.72
C ASN A 374 4.78 -1.65 12.77
N PRO A 375 4.32 -0.55 13.38
CA PRO A 375 3.38 -0.61 14.49
C PRO A 375 1.96 -0.96 14.01
N ILE A 376 1.64 -0.74 12.73
CA ILE A 376 0.34 -1.09 12.16
C ILE A 376 0.22 -2.61 12.02
N ILE A 377 1.24 -3.28 11.49
CA ILE A 377 1.26 -4.74 11.36
C ILE A 377 1.24 -5.41 12.73
N ALA A 378 2.04 -4.92 13.67
CA ALA A 378 2.02 -5.42 15.05
C ALA A 378 0.62 -5.30 15.68
N ALA A 379 -0.05 -4.15 15.53
CA ALA A 379 -1.39 -3.94 16.07
C ALA A 379 -2.45 -4.85 15.41
N LEU A 380 -2.36 -5.08 14.10
CA LEU A 380 -3.25 -5.99 13.37
C LEU A 380 -3.05 -7.44 13.82
N HIS A 381 -1.81 -7.90 13.95
CA HIS A 381 -1.50 -9.24 14.44
C HIS A 381 -2.01 -9.43 15.87
N ASP A 382 -1.77 -8.46 16.75
CA ASP A 382 -2.28 -8.47 18.12
C ASP A 382 -3.82 -8.49 18.15
N ALA A 383 -4.50 -7.80 17.23
CA ALA A 383 -5.97 -7.84 17.12
C ALA A 383 -6.46 -9.23 16.71
N ALA A 384 -5.82 -9.83 15.70
CA ALA A 384 -6.13 -11.19 15.27
C ALA A 384 -5.91 -12.21 16.40
N GLN A 385 -4.82 -12.09 17.18
CA GLN A 385 -4.57 -12.91 18.37
C GLN A 385 -5.62 -12.75 19.47
N ARG A 386 -6.25 -11.56 19.57
CA ARG A 386 -7.40 -11.33 20.47
C ARG A 386 -8.69 -11.96 19.95
N GLY A 387 -8.71 -12.51 18.74
CA GLY A 387 -9.87 -13.12 18.10
C GLY A 387 -10.72 -12.15 17.29
N VAL A 388 -10.17 -11.00 16.91
CA VAL A 388 -10.81 -10.05 15.98
C VAL A 388 -10.66 -10.58 14.56
N SER A 389 -11.76 -10.65 13.80
CA SER A 389 -11.72 -11.06 12.38
C SER A 389 -11.14 -9.92 11.51
N ILE A 390 -10.18 -10.22 10.65
CA ILE A 390 -9.55 -9.21 9.78
C ILE A 390 -9.75 -9.57 8.32
N ARG A 391 -10.29 -8.63 7.55
CA ARG A 391 -10.39 -8.74 6.09
C ARG A 391 -9.64 -7.60 5.42
N LEU A 392 -8.63 -7.94 4.62
CA LEU A 392 -7.77 -7.00 3.90
C LEU A 392 -8.05 -7.07 2.40
N MET A 393 -8.52 -5.96 1.84
CA MET A 393 -8.71 -5.81 0.40
C MET A 393 -7.62 -4.90 -0.16
N LEU A 394 -6.89 -5.40 -1.16
CA LEU A 394 -5.75 -4.75 -1.81
C LEU A 394 -6.03 -4.47 -3.29
N ASN A 395 -5.21 -3.62 -3.88
CA ASN A 395 -5.33 -3.26 -5.29
C ASN A 395 -4.80 -4.37 -6.21
N GLY A 396 -5.68 -4.95 -7.03
CA GLY A 396 -5.30 -5.94 -8.04
C GLY A 396 -4.44 -5.40 -9.18
N PHE A 397 -4.48 -4.08 -9.45
CA PHE A 397 -3.85 -3.46 -10.63
C PHE A 397 -2.34 -3.51 -10.62
N TYR A 398 -1.73 -3.49 -9.44
CA TYR A 398 -0.27 -3.49 -9.31
C TYR A 398 0.27 -4.85 -8.85
N ALA A 399 -0.59 -5.81 -8.52
CA ALA A 399 -0.20 -7.07 -7.89
C ALA A 399 0.71 -7.98 -8.74
N GLU A 400 0.83 -7.72 -10.05
CA GLU A 400 1.78 -8.41 -10.94
C GLU A 400 3.21 -7.85 -10.86
N TRP A 401 3.35 -6.57 -10.49
CA TRP A 401 4.62 -5.82 -10.55
C TRP A 401 5.12 -5.43 -9.15
N ASP A 402 4.23 -5.41 -8.17
CA ASP A 402 4.48 -5.07 -6.79
C ASP A 402 4.40 -6.34 -5.93
N GLU A 403 5.58 -6.93 -5.67
CA GLU A 403 5.71 -8.14 -4.87
C GLU A 403 5.20 -7.93 -3.43
N GLU A 404 5.24 -6.70 -2.89
CA GLU A 404 4.80 -6.42 -1.51
C GLU A 404 3.29 -6.64 -1.34
N ILE A 405 2.49 -6.37 -2.38
CA ILE A 405 1.05 -6.67 -2.36
C ILE A 405 0.81 -8.17 -2.19
N ARG A 406 1.57 -9.00 -2.90
CA ARG A 406 1.48 -10.47 -2.80
C ARG A 406 2.00 -10.97 -1.45
N ASP A 407 3.06 -10.37 -0.93
CA ASP A 407 3.60 -10.71 0.39
C ASP A 407 2.59 -10.41 1.51
N ALA A 408 1.86 -9.29 1.42
CA ALA A 408 0.78 -9.00 2.36
C ALA A 408 -0.34 -10.05 2.28
N ILE A 409 -0.69 -10.52 1.08
CA ILE A 409 -1.68 -11.60 0.89
C ILE A 409 -1.19 -12.90 1.53
N HIS A 410 0.05 -13.30 1.25
CA HIS A 410 0.65 -14.50 1.82
C HIS A 410 0.76 -14.45 3.34
N MET A 411 1.16 -13.32 3.92
CA MET A 411 1.23 -13.15 5.37
C MET A 411 -0.14 -13.35 6.03
N PHE A 412 -1.20 -12.77 5.48
CA PHE A 412 -2.55 -12.90 6.05
C PHE A 412 -3.12 -14.31 5.87
N ASN A 413 -2.99 -14.90 4.68
CA ASN A 413 -3.67 -16.15 4.35
C ASN A 413 -2.85 -17.39 4.72
N THR A 414 -1.53 -17.36 4.50
CA THR A 414 -0.66 -18.51 4.75
C THR A 414 -0.09 -18.50 6.16
N ASP A 415 0.45 -17.38 6.62
CA ASP A 415 1.09 -17.32 7.93
C ASP A 415 0.03 -17.16 9.03
N TRP A 416 -0.81 -16.13 8.96
CA TRP A 416 -1.77 -15.84 10.02
C TRP A 416 -2.94 -16.83 10.01
N ASN A 417 -3.61 -17.03 8.87
CA ASN A 417 -4.78 -17.91 8.82
C ASN A 417 -4.41 -19.39 8.86
N ALA A 418 -3.69 -19.87 7.85
CA ALA A 418 -3.40 -21.29 7.69
C ALA A 418 -2.44 -21.83 8.78
N THR A 419 -1.37 -21.10 9.10
CA THR A 419 -0.33 -21.59 10.02
C THR A 419 -0.63 -21.28 11.48
N GLU A 420 -1.02 -20.05 11.80
CA GLU A 420 -1.32 -19.64 13.19
C GLU A 420 -2.78 -19.90 13.60
N GLY A 421 -3.70 -20.08 12.66
CA GLY A 421 -5.12 -20.30 12.94
C GLY A 421 -5.90 -19.04 13.30
N LEU A 422 -5.40 -17.87 12.87
CA LEU A 422 -6.03 -16.57 13.09
C LEU A 422 -7.15 -16.33 12.06
N ASP A 423 -8.20 -15.62 12.46
CA ASP A 423 -9.27 -15.22 11.53
C ASP A 423 -8.85 -13.97 10.75
N ALA A 424 -7.93 -14.15 9.80
CA ALA A 424 -7.41 -13.10 8.94
C ALA A 424 -7.49 -13.55 7.47
N THR A 425 -7.94 -12.70 6.57
CA THR A 425 -7.97 -13.02 5.15
C THR A 425 -7.65 -11.79 4.32
N ALA A 426 -6.79 -11.92 3.33
CA ALA A 426 -6.46 -10.88 2.37
C ALA A 426 -6.81 -11.30 0.94
N ARG A 427 -7.18 -10.34 0.09
CA ARG A 427 -7.39 -10.59 -1.35
C ARG A 427 -7.29 -9.34 -2.20
N LEU A 428 -7.16 -9.54 -3.51
CA LEU A 428 -7.22 -8.47 -4.49
C LEU A 428 -8.67 -8.09 -4.77
N MET A 429 -8.93 -6.81 -5.00
CA MET A 429 -10.21 -6.35 -5.54
C MET A 429 -10.23 -6.59 -7.05
N ALA A 430 -11.22 -7.35 -7.51
CA ALA A 430 -11.50 -7.57 -8.92
C ALA A 430 -11.96 -6.27 -9.64
N TYR A 431 -11.91 -6.28 -10.97
CA TYR A 431 -12.32 -5.16 -11.83
C TYR A 431 -13.81 -5.23 -12.24
N SER A 432 -14.34 -4.13 -12.77
CA SER A 432 -15.58 -4.13 -13.55
C SER A 432 -15.58 -3.07 -14.64
N ASP A 433 -16.64 -3.05 -15.46
CA ASP A 433 -16.87 -2.03 -16.49
C ASP A 433 -16.88 -0.59 -15.95
N THR A 434 -17.17 -0.40 -14.65
CA THR A 434 -17.25 0.91 -14.01
C THR A 434 -16.13 1.16 -13.01
N ILE A 435 -15.52 0.12 -12.43
CA ILE A 435 -14.50 0.22 -11.38
C ILE A 435 -13.19 -0.38 -11.89
N VAL A 436 -12.22 0.50 -12.10
CA VAL A 436 -10.97 0.19 -12.82
C VAL A 436 -9.83 -0.26 -11.91
N LYS A 437 -9.80 0.18 -10.64
CA LYS A 437 -8.83 -0.28 -9.63
C LYS A 437 -9.25 0.16 -8.23
N LEU A 438 -8.69 -0.49 -7.21
CA LEU A 438 -8.84 -0.04 -5.82
C LEU A 438 -7.84 1.08 -5.52
N HIS A 439 -8.32 2.26 -5.15
CA HIS A 439 -7.47 3.40 -4.76
C HIS A 439 -7.90 4.00 -3.42
N ASN A 440 -8.40 3.14 -2.53
CA ASN A 440 -8.89 3.54 -1.21
C ASN A 440 -7.80 3.49 -0.13
N LYS A 441 -8.05 4.15 1.00
CA LYS A 441 -7.19 4.23 2.19
C LYS A 441 -8.06 4.21 3.45
N GLY A 442 -8.97 3.24 3.50
CA GLY A 442 -10.05 3.20 4.47
C GLY A 442 -10.03 1.97 5.36
N ALA A 443 -10.67 2.08 6.51
CA ALA A 443 -10.90 0.97 7.42
C ALA A 443 -12.26 1.07 8.08
N ILE A 444 -12.90 -0.07 8.37
CA ILE A 444 -14.13 -0.17 9.14
C ILE A 444 -13.86 -1.04 10.37
N ILE A 445 -14.25 -0.56 11.54
CA ILE A 445 -14.04 -1.23 12.83
C ILE A 445 -15.38 -1.59 13.44
N ASP A 446 -15.56 -2.88 13.73
CA ASP A 446 -16.73 -3.46 14.39
C ASP A 446 -18.08 -3.09 13.74
N GLY A 447 -18.08 -2.75 12.44
CA GLY A 447 -19.25 -2.26 11.71
C GLY A 447 -19.87 -0.97 12.29
N SER A 448 -19.11 -0.21 13.09
CA SER A 448 -19.62 0.94 13.84
C SER A 448 -18.75 2.20 13.74
N SER A 449 -17.51 2.05 13.30
CA SER A 449 -16.58 3.17 13.07
C SER A 449 -15.93 3.05 11.70
N VAL A 450 -15.66 4.18 11.04
CA VAL A 450 -15.01 4.21 9.73
C VAL A 450 -13.89 5.24 9.71
N LEU A 451 -12.74 4.85 9.16
CA LEU A 451 -11.65 5.73 8.79
C LEU A 451 -11.73 6.02 7.29
N VAL A 452 -11.76 7.30 6.94
CA VAL A 452 -11.65 7.80 5.57
C VAL A 452 -10.52 8.83 5.51
N GLY A 453 -9.60 8.71 4.57
CA GLY A 453 -8.48 9.64 4.46
C GLY A 453 -7.60 9.38 3.25
N SER A 454 -6.49 10.11 3.17
CA SER A 454 -5.55 10.07 2.04
C SER A 454 -4.34 9.17 2.25
N MET A 455 -4.15 8.65 3.47
CA MET A 455 -2.91 8.01 3.93
C MET A 455 -2.80 6.59 3.41
N ASN A 456 -1.86 6.33 2.49
CA ASN A 456 -1.50 4.95 2.19
C ASN A 456 -0.97 4.26 3.46
N TRP A 457 -1.16 2.95 3.56
CA TRP A 457 -0.71 2.19 4.75
C TRP A 457 0.73 1.74 4.55
N GLY A 458 1.61 2.74 4.42
CA GLY A 458 3.02 2.56 4.13
C GLY A 458 3.89 3.69 4.65
N SER A 459 5.21 3.49 4.54
CA SER A 459 6.21 4.33 5.20
C SER A 459 6.18 5.78 4.75
N SER A 460 5.97 6.03 3.45
CA SER A 460 5.96 7.36 2.87
C SER A 460 4.85 8.23 3.46
N ALA A 461 3.62 7.72 3.49
CA ALA A 461 2.48 8.42 4.05
C ALA A 461 2.63 8.63 5.57
N ALA A 462 3.07 7.60 6.29
CA ALA A 462 3.23 7.63 7.74
C ALA A 462 4.33 8.60 8.22
N LEU A 463 5.45 8.69 7.49
CA LEU A 463 6.67 9.34 7.98
C LEU A 463 7.01 10.65 7.27
N ARG A 464 6.55 10.85 6.03
CA ARG A 464 7.05 11.91 5.15
C ARG A 464 5.98 12.74 4.49
N ASN A 465 4.81 12.21 4.16
CA ASN A 465 3.77 13.00 3.50
C ASN A 465 2.94 13.79 4.50
N ARG A 466 2.44 14.93 4.05
CA ARG A 466 1.37 15.63 4.74
C ARG A 466 0.03 15.02 4.32
N GLU A 467 -0.61 14.31 5.23
CA GLU A 467 -1.86 13.58 4.98
C GLU A 467 -2.95 13.99 5.97
N MET A 468 -4.22 13.79 5.62
CA MET A 468 -5.33 13.90 6.57
C MET A 468 -6.34 12.77 6.38
N GLY A 469 -6.88 12.30 7.50
CA GLY A 469 -7.99 11.35 7.56
C GLY A 469 -8.88 11.62 8.75
N VAL A 470 -10.07 11.02 8.77
CA VAL A 470 -11.01 11.15 9.88
C VAL A 470 -11.56 9.78 10.26
N LEU A 471 -11.43 9.44 11.54
CA LEU A 471 -12.08 8.29 12.16
C LEU A 471 -13.41 8.76 12.75
N ILE A 472 -14.53 8.18 12.32
CA ILE A 472 -15.88 8.58 12.73
C ILE A 472 -16.60 7.40 13.37
N HIS A 473 -17.10 7.59 14.60
CA HIS A 473 -17.90 6.60 15.31
C HIS A 473 -19.39 6.79 15.02
N HIS A 474 -19.87 6.17 13.93
CA HIS A 474 -21.26 6.25 13.54
C HIS A 474 -21.73 4.99 12.78
N GLN A 475 -22.59 4.18 13.41
CA GLN A 475 -23.03 2.89 12.87
C GLN A 475 -23.73 3.00 11.50
N GLY A 476 -24.59 4.00 11.30
CA GLY A 476 -25.29 4.17 10.02
C GLY A 476 -24.34 4.52 8.86
N LEU A 477 -23.25 5.22 9.17
CA LEU A 477 -22.24 5.61 8.19
C LEU A 477 -21.34 4.41 7.87
N ALA A 478 -20.88 3.70 8.90
CA ALA A 478 -20.10 2.49 8.75
C ALA A 478 -20.85 1.43 7.92
N ALA A 479 -22.17 1.30 8.09
CA ALA A 479 -22.98 0.36 7.32
C ALA A 479 -22.98 0.61 5.80
N GLU A 480 -22.90 1.87 5.35
CA GLU A 480 -22.82 2.19 3.92
C GLU A 480 -21.46 1.79 3.33
N TYR A 481 -20.36 2.10 4.03
CA TYR A 481 -19.04 1.66 3.60
C TYR A 481 -18.89 0.15 3.68
N SER A 482 -19.45 -0.53 4.70
CA SER A 482 -19.47 -1.99 4.76
C SER A 482 -20.25 -2.59 3.58
N ALA A 483 -21.35 -1.96 3.14
CA ALA A 483 -22.08 -2.43 1.96
C ALA A 483 -21.24 -2.35 0.68
N SER A 484 -20.53 -1.23 0.47
CA SER A 484 -19.57 -1.08 -0.63
C SER A 484 -18.41 -2.06 -0.51
N PHE A 485 -17.85 -2.22 0.70
CA PHE A 485 -16.79 -3.18 0.97
C PHE A 485 -17.23 -4.60 0.60
N GLU A 486 -18.43 -5.03 1.01
CA GLU A 486 -18.93 -6.37 0.69
C GLU A 486 -19.18 -6.59 -0.80
N GLU A 487 -19.62 -5.57 -1.53
CA GLU A 487 -19.73 -5.64 -3.00
C GLU A 487 -18.35 -5.88 -3.63
N ASP A 488 -17.38 -5.04 -3.25
CA ASP A 488 -16.03 -5.09 -3.81
C ASP A 488 -15.27 -6.35 -3.36
N TRP A 489 -15.46 -6.76 -2.11
CA TRP A 489 -14.98 -8.01 -1.57
C TRP A 489 -15.46 -9.12 -2.50
N ASN A 490 -16.78 -9.30 -2.66
CA ASN A 490 -17.35 -10.45 -3.37
C ASN A 490 -17.26 -10.38 -4.90
N ARG A 491 -16.74 -9.29 -5.45
CA ARG A 491 -16.51 -9.13 -6.89
C ARG A 491 -15.53 -10.19 -7.41
N LEU A 492 -15.76 -10.60 -8.65
CA LEU A 492 -14.96 -11.56 -9.40
C LEU A 492 -14.82 -11.06 -10.83
N ASP A 493 -13.69 -11.37 -11.46
CA ASP A 493 -13.46 -11.18 -12.88
C ASP A 493 -12.59 -12.32 -13.43
N PRO A 494 -12.48 -12.49 -14.76
CA PRO A 494 -11.75 -13.62 -15.36
C PRO A 494 -10.22 -13.57 -15.24
N THR A 495 -9.65 -12.53 -14.63
CA THR A 495 -8.20 -12.23 -14.67
C THR A 495 -7.57 -12.01 -13.30
N THR A 496 -8.34 -11.57 -12.31
CA THR A 496 -7.83 -11.40 -10.95
C THR A 496 -7.51 -12.76 -10.35
N ASP A 497 -6.26 -12.92 -9.93
CA ASP A 497 -5.70 -14.08 -9.22
C ASP A 497 -5.09 -13.53 -7.93
N SER A 498 -5.73 -13.74 -6.78
CA SER A 498 -5.33 -13.14 -5.51
C SER A 498 -4.11 -13.79 -4.89
N ASP A 499 -3.95 -15.10 -4.98
CA ASP A 499 -2.91 -15.85 -4.27
C ASP A 499 -1.71 -16.27 -5.14
N GLY A 500 -1.77 -15.98 -6.44
CA GLY A 500 -0.65 -15.96 -7.37
C GLY A 500 -0.34 -17.33 -7.93
N ASP A 501 -1.34 -18.20 -7.93
CA ASP A 501 -1.19 -19.60 -8.25
C ASP A 501 -1.44 -19.91 -9.74
N LEU A 502 -1.79 -18.86 -10.51
CA LEU A 502 -2.14 -18.83 -11.94
C LEU A 502 -3.56 -19.30 -12.27
N LEU A 503 -4.41 -19.53 -11.26
CA LEU A 503 -5.84 -19.71 -11.42
C LEU A 503 -6.56 -18.40 -11.07
N PRO A 504 -7.47 -17.90 -11.93
CA PRO A 504 -8.27 -16.74 -11.56
C PRO A 504 -9.26 -17.05 -10.42
N ASP A 505 -9.45 -16.08 -9.51
CA ASP A 505 -10.39 -16.12 -8.38
C ASP A 505 -11.79 -16.60 -8.82
N GLN A 506 -12.23 -16.19 -10.02
CA GLN A 506 -13.52 -16.57 -10.57
C GLN A 506 -13.61 -18.06 -10.87
N TRP A 507 -12.57 -18.62 -11.51
CA TRP A 507 -12.51 -20.03 -11.88
C TRP A 507 -12.43 -20.90 -10.63
N GLU A 508 -11.64 -20.48 -9.64
CA GLU A 508 -11.53 -21.20 -8.39
C GLU A 508 -12.87 -21.27 -7.65
N VAL A 509 -13.59 -20.15 -7.54
CA VAL A 509 -14.92 -20.13 -6.91
C VAL A 509 -15.92 -21.02 -7.65
N GLU A 510 -15.83 -21.11 -8.98
CA GLU A 510 -16.69 -21.96 -9.80
C GLU A 510 -16.50 -23.46 -9.48
N TYR A 511 -15.25 -23.89 -9.29
CA TYR A 511 -14.90 -25.29 -9.02
C TYR A 511 -14.72 -25.64 -7.53
N GLY A 512 -15.01 -24.70 -6.62
CA GLY A 512 -14.98 -24.93 -5.17
C GLY A 512 -13.56 -24.95 -4.58
N LEU A 513 -12.64 -24.31 -5.27
CA LEU A 513 -11.25 -24.03 -4.92
C LEU A 513 -11.14 -22.75 -4.06
N ASN A 514 -9.96 -22.49 -3.52
CA ASN A 514 -9.69 -21.43 -2.56
C ASN A 514 -8.90 -20.26 -3.16
N ARG A 515 -9.66 -19.31 -3.70
CA ARG A 515 -9.19 -18.01 -4.23
C ARG A 515 -8.38 -17.08 -3.31
N HIS A 516 -8.00 -17.52 -2.12
CA HIS A 516 -7.17 -16.73 -1.20
C HIS A 516 -5.90 -17.48 -0.80
N SER A 517 -5.75 -18.76 -1.15
CA SER A 517 -4.58 -19.54 -0.74
C SER A 517 -4.36 -20.77 -1.61
N ALA A 518 -3.29 -20.69 -2.40
CA ALA A 518 -2.73 -21.78 -3.18
C ALA A 518 -2.31 -22.99 -2.32
N ALA A 519 -2.05 -22.77 -1.03
CA ALA A 519 -1.53 -23.81 -0.14
C ALA A 519 -2.63 -24.79 0.29
N VAL A 520 -2.42 -26.08 0.03
CA VAL A 520 -3.29 -27.15 0.53
C VAL A 520 -2.85 -27.58 1.92
N LEU A 521 -3.61 -27.15 2.93
CA LEU A 521 -3.33 -27.38 4.35
C LEU A 521 -2.95 -28.84 4.67
N GLY A 522 -1.80 -29.00 5.33
CA GLY A 522 -1.29 -30.30 5.77
C GLY A 522 -0.57 -31.11 4.68
N THR A 523 -0.36 -30.55 3.49
CA THR A 523 0.39 -31.17 2.40
C THR A 523 1.53 -30.27 1.92
N ALA A 524 2.35 -30.78 1.00
CA ALA A 524 3.34 -29.99 0.26
C ALA A 524 2.87 -29.67 -1.16
N LEU A 525 1.58 -29.92 -1.44
CA LEU A 525 0.95 -29.67 -2.72
C LEU A 525 0.30 -28.29 -2.70
N SER A 526 0.17 -27.73 -3.89
CA SER A 526 -0.53 -26.49 -4.15
C SER A 526 -1.79 -26.77 -4.95
N GLU A 527 -2.79 -25.90 -4.87
CA GLU A 527 -4.14 -26.19 -5.34
C GLU A 527 -4.20 -26.37 -6.87
N GLN A 528 -3.49 -25.53 -7.61
CA GLN A 528 -3.32 -25.70 -9.06
C GLN A 528 -2.62 -27.00 -9.49
N SER A 529 -1.93 -27.70 -8.57
CA SER A 529 -1.25 -28.98 -8.85
C SER A 529 -2.09 -30.23 -8.57
N LEU A 530 -3.33 -30.06 -8.09
CA LEU A 530 -4.24 -31.16 -7.83
C LEU A 530 -4.93 -31.62 -9.13
N ASP A 531 -5.19 -32.92 -9.20
CA ASP A 531 -5.92 -33.63 -10.26
C ASP A 531 -7.11 -34.33 -9.57
N PRO A 532 -8.27 -33.64 -9.44
CA PRO A 532 -9.40 -34.13 -8.63
C PRO A 532 -10.16 -35.32 -9.23
N ASP A 533 -10.16 -35.48 -10.54
CA ASP A 533 -10.89 -36.52 -11.27
C ASP A 533 -10.01 -37.68 -11.77
N GLU A 534 -8.70 -37.60 -11.52
CA GLU A 534 -7.67 -38.62 -11.77
C GLU A 534 -7.49 -38.97 -13.25
N ASP A 535 -7.68 -38.00 -14.13
CA ASP A 535 -7.62 -38.18 -15.58
C ASP A 535 -6.21 -37.90 -16.17
N GLY A 536 -5.34 -37.28 -15.36
CA GLY A 536 -3.96 -36.96 -15.68
C GLY A 536 -3.68 -35.49 -15.98
N LEU A 537 -4.67 -34.60 -15.93
CA LEU A 537 -4.52 -33.16 -15.95
C LEU A 537 -4.71 -32.57 -14.54
N ASN A 538 -3.86 -31.62 -14.18
CA ASN A 538 -4.09 -30.84 -12.96
C ASN A 538 -4.98 -29.62 -13.23
N ASN A 539 -5.50 -29.00 -12.17
CA ASN A 539 -6.33 -27.80 -12.22
C ASN A 539 -5.76 -26.68 -13.13
N LEU A 540 -4.45 -26.45 -13.12
CA LEU A 540 -3.84 -25.44 -14.01
C LEU A 540 -3.90 -25.84 -15.48
N GLU A 541 -3.65 -27.11 -15.78
CA GLU A 541 -3.72 -27.65 -17.14
C GLU A 541 -5.17 -27.62 -17.66
N GLU A 542 -6.12 -28.01 -16.81
CA GLU A 542 -7.56 -27.90 -17.06
C GLU A 542 -7.98 -26.46 -17.42
N PHE A 543 -7.60 -25.50 -16.58
CA PHE A 543 -7.87 -24.08 -16.85
C PHE A 543 -7.26 -23.61 -18.18
N GLN A 544 -5.99 -23.97 -18.45
CA GLN A 544 -5.30 -23.59 -19.69
C GLN A 544 -5.91 -24.21 -20.95
N LEU A 545 -6.61 -25.33 -20.81
CA LEU A 545 -7.22 -26.07 -21.89
C LEU A 545 -8.75 -25.81 -22.01
N ASN A 546 -9.34 -25.01 -21.12
CA ASN A 546 -10.78 -24.77 -21.00
C ASN A 546 -11.58 -26.05 -20.62
N GLY A 547 -10.99 -26.93 -19.82
CA GLY A 547 -11.64 -28.14 -19.31
C GLY A 547 -12.39 -27.95 -17.99
N ASP A 548 -13.02 -29.02 -17.51
CA ASP A 548 -13.68 -29.15 -16.21
C ASP A 548 -12.86 -30.05 -15.27
N PRO A 549 -12.18 -29.49 -14.23
CA PRO A 549 -11.32 -30.25 -13.31
C PRO A 549 -12.05 -31.28 -12.44
N LEU A 550 -13.38 -31.38 -12.57
CA LEU A 550 -14.21 -32.36 -11.87
C LEU A 550 -14.78 -33.42 -12.82
N SER A 551 -14.42 -33.40 -14.11
CA SER A 551 -14.92 -34.29 -15.14
C SER A 551 -13.79 -34.81 -16.02
N ASN A 552 -13.50 -36.10 -15.90
CA ASN A 552 -12.44 -36.77 -16.66
C ASN A 552 -12.66 -36.91 -18.18
N ASP A 553 -13.67 -36.21 -18.72
CA ASP A 553 -14.16 -36.19 -20.10
C ASP A 553 -15.13 -34.97 -20.18
N THR A 554 -14.57 -33.78 -20.42
CA THR A 554 -15.29 -32.50 -20.32
C THR A 554 -16.42 -32.38 -21.34
N ASP A 555 -16.19 -32.81 -22.58
CA ASP A 555 -17.17 -32.66 -23.67
C ASP A 555 -18.07 -33.91 -23.86
N GLY A 556 -17.77 -35.00 -23.15
CA GLY A 556 -18.55 -36.22 -23.09
C GLY A 556 -18.43 -37.08 -24.36
N ASP A 557 -17.36 -36.93 -25.12
CA ASP A 557 -17.13 -37.62 -26.38
C ASP A 557 -16.44 -39.00 -26.20
N CYS A 558 -16.07 -39.35 -24.97
CA CYS A 558 -15.39 -40.57 -24.52
C CYS A 558 -13.85 -40.59 -24.70
N ILE A 559 -13.23 -39.48 -25.07
CA ILE A 559 -11.79 -39.25 -24.93
C ILE A 559 -11.55 -38.61 -23.55
N PRO A 560 -10.73 -39.20 -22.67
CA PRO A 560 -10.38 -38.53 -21.41
C PRO A 560 -9.58 -37.25 -21.65
N ASP A 561 -9.75 -36.24 -20.82
CA ASP A 561 -9.14 -34.92 -21.04
C ASP A 561 -7.60 -34.97 -21.06
N GLY A 562 -6.99 -35.83 -20.23
CA GLY A 562 -5.57 -36.16 -20.29
C GLY A 562 -5.08 -36.75 -21.62
N GLU A 563 -5.96 -37.28 -22.46
CA GLU A 563 -5.65 -37.84 -23.79
C GLU A 563 -6.05 -36.92 -24.96
N GLU A 564 -6.94 -35.94 -24.73
CA GLU A 564 -7.46 -34.97 -25.70
C GLU A 564 -6.37 -34.21 -26.44
N SER A 565 -5.36 -33.73 -25.70
CA SER A 565 -4.21 -33.02 -26.28
C SER A 565 -3.48 -33.83 -27.36
N ALA A 566 -3.36 -35.14 -27.17
CA ALA A 566 -2.71 -36.02 -28.14
C ALA A 566 -3.61 -36.30 -29.35
N PHE A 567 -4.93 -36.44 -29.12
CA PHE A 567 -5.91 -36.60 -30.18
C PHE A 567 -5.99 -35.35 -31.07
N ALA A 568 -6.11 -34.16 -30.49
CA ALA A 568 -6.15 -32.88 -31.19
C ALA A 568 -4.94 -32.70 -32.13
N GLN A 569 -3.74 -33.08 -31.68
CA GLN A 569 -2.53 -33.05 -32.51
C GLN A 569 -2.59 -34.02 -33.69
N SER A 570 -3.25 -35.17 -33.53
CA SER A 570 -3.41 -36.17 -34.60
C SER A 570 -4.29 -35.66 -35.75
N VAL A 571 -5.24 -34.77 -35.44
CA VAL A 571 -6.14 -34.09 -36.40
C VAL A 571 -5.71 -32.67 -36.76
N LEU A 572 -4.54 -32.24 -36.28
CA LEU A 572 -3.96 -30.91 -36.54
C LEU A 572 -4.83 -29.74 -36.02
N ARG A 573 -5.45 -29.92 -34.85
CA ARG A 573 -6.27 -28.92 -34.16
C ARG A 573 -5.65 -28.50 -32.82
N SER A 574 -6.21 -27.46 -32.20
CA SER A 574 -5.77 -26.96 -30.89
C SER A 574 -6.28 -27.89 -29.79
N PRO A 575 -5.45 -28.29 -28.82
CA PRO A 575 -5.90 -29.02 -27.63
C PRO A 575 -7.08 -28.35 -26.93
N SER A 576 -7.01 -27.03 -26.70
CA SER A 576 -8.07 -26.28 -26.03
C SER A 576 -9.43 -26.26 -26.76
N PHE A 577 -9.45 -26.60 -28.06
CA PHE A 577 -10.69 -26.70 -28.82
C PHE A 577 -11.26 -28.11 -28.77
N ALA A 578 -10.41 -29.13 -28.64
CA ALA A 578 -10.87 -30.50 -28.44
C ALA A 578 -11.66 -30.58 -27.13
N MET A 579 -11.14 -29.97 -26.06
CA MET A 579 -11.70 -30.06 -24.69
C MET A 579 -13.19 -29.72 -24.55
N THR A 580 -13.74 -29.01 -25.53
CA THR A 580 -15.10 -28.49 -25.48
C THR A 580 -15.91 -28.84 -26.73
N SER A 581 -15.42 -29.77 -27.57
CA SER A 581 -16.02 -30.06 -28.88
C SER A 581 -15.79 -31.50 -29.36
N GLY A 582 -16.82 -32.33 -29.27
CA GLY A 582 -16.77 -33.73 -29.76
C GLY A 582 -16.76 -33.94 -31.29
N ASP A 583 -16.35 -32.93 -32.07
CA ASP A 583 -16.00 -32.97 -33.51
C ASP A 583 -15.08 -31.76 -33.83
N VAL A 584 -13.88 -31.76 -33.23
CA VAL A 584 -12.87 -30.70 -33.21
C VAL A 584 -12.37 -30.33 -34.61
N ASP A 585 -12.37 -31.27 -35.55
CA ASP A 585 -11.93 -31.01 -36.92
C ASP A 585 -13.06 -30.64 -37.90
N GLU A 586 -14.31 -30.65 -37.39
CA GLU A 586 -15.56 -30.35 -38.09
C GLU A 586 -15.75 -31.19 -39.37
N ASN A 587 -15.22 -32.42 -39.38
CA ASN A 587 -15.32 -33.29 -40.55
C ASN A 587 -16.67 -34.05 -40.61
N GLY A 588 -17.49 -33.97 -39.56
CA GLY A 588 -18.79 -34.59 -39.43
C GLY A 588 -18.76 -36.02 -38.88
N VAL A 589 -17.61 -36.49 -38.39
CA VAL A 589 -17.42 -37.73 -37.63
C VAL A 589 -17.10 -37.33 -36.19
N PRO A 590 -17.88 -37.79 -35.19
CA PRO A 590 -17.57 -37.48 -33.80
C PRO A 590 -16.17 -37.95 -33.42
N ASP A 591 -15.49 -37.17 -32.59
CA ASP A 591 -14.11 -37.40 -32.20
C ASP A 591 -13.93 -38.73 -31.46
N GLY A 592 -14.81 -39.04 -30.51
CA GLY A 592 -14.91 -40.38 -29.92
C GLY A 592 -15.02 -41.54 -30.92
N GLU A 593 -15.72 -41.37 -32.05
CA GLU A 593 -15.77 -42.40 -33.10
C GLU A 593 -14.41 -42.55 -33.79
N GLN A 594 -13.72 -41.44 -34.03
CA GLN A 594 -12.39 -41.42 -34.63
C GLN A 594 -11.30 -41.94 -33.68
N TYR A 595 -11.45 -41.68 -32.39
CA TYR A 595 -10.59 -42.19 -31.32
C TYR A 595 -10.74 -43.71 -31.15
N GLY A 596 -11.95 -44.22 -31.40
CA GLY A 596 -12.26 -45.64 -31.32
C GLY A 596 -13.06 -46.03 -30.09
N CYS A 597 -13.84 -45.10 -29.52
CA CYS A 597 -14.81 -45.37 -28.47
C CYS A 597 -15.77 -46.48 -28.90
N GLN A 598 -15.76 -47.58 -28.16
CA GLN A 598 -16.71 -48.65 -28.40
C GLN A 598 -18.07 -48.21 -27.82
N THR A 599 -19.00 -47.84 -28.70
CA THR A 599 -20.40 -47.72 -28.30
C THR A 599 -20.83 -49.05 -27.66
N ILE A 600 -21.07 -49.07 -26.35
CA ILE A 600 -21.82 -50.16 -25.72
C ILE A 600 -23.26 -50.02 -26.23
N VAL A 601 -23.52 -50.61 -27.39
CA VAL A 601 -24.87 -50.81 -27.88
C VAL A 601 -25.47 -51.91 -27.01
N ASP A 602 -26.19 -51.51 -25.96
CA ASP A 602 -27.01 -52.43 -25.18
C ASP A 602 -28.17 -52.90 -26.09
N GLY A 603 -27.94 -54.04 -26.73
CA GLY A 603 -28.88 -54.66 -27.67
C GLY A 603 -30.12 -55.15 -26.94
N GLY A 604 -31.21 -54.39 -27.04
CA GLY A 604 -32.50 -54.71 -26.39
C GLY A 604 -33.70 -54.66 -27.32
N GLY A 605 -33.68 -55.38 -28.44
CA GLY A 605 -34.83 -55.58 -29.31
C GLY A 605 -35.91 -56.50 -28.71
N THR A 606 -37.07 -55.92 -28.44
CA THR A 606 -38.43 -56.44 -28.19
C THR A 606 -38.75 -57.94 -28.42
N GLY A 607 -39.48 -58.51 -27.45
CA GLY A 607 -40.41 -59.65 -27.59
C GLY A 607 -40.08 -60.80 -26.63
N GLY A 608 -40.94 -61.33 -25.75
CA GLY A 608 -42.38 -61.24 -25.56
C GLY A 608 -42.84 -62.58 -24.94
N GLY A 609 -43.49 -62.53 -23.77
CA GLY A 609 -44.18 -63.66 -23.10
C GLY A 609 -43.26 -64.63 -22.36
N ASP A 610 -43.66 -65.32 -21.30
CA ASP A 610 -44.90 -65.37 -20.52
C ASP A 610 -44.56 -66.17 -19.25
N ASP A 611 -45.39 -66.02 -18.22
CA ASP A 611 -45.63 -66.93 -17.10
C ASP A 611 -44.54 -67.25 -16.06
N GLY A 612 -44.92 -67.03 -14.79
CA GLY A 612 -44.98 -68.19 -13.89
C GLY A 612 -44.28 -68.06 -12.54
N GLU A 613 -44.98 -67.42 -11.61
CA GLU A 613 -45.19 -67.84 -10.22
C GLU A 613 -44.04 -68.23 -9.25
N ALA A 614 -44.20 -67.63 -8.07
CA ALA A 614 -44.08 -68.24 -6.73
C ALA A 614 -42.70 -68.30 -6.07
N GLY A 615 -42.51 -67.33 -5.16
CA GLY A 615 -42.67 -67.61 -3.72
C GLY A 615 -41.41 -68.07 -2.97
N GLY A 616 -41.11 -67.38 -1.86
CA GLY A 616 -40.22 -67.93 -0.85
C GLY A 616 -39.50 -66.89 0.00
N ASN A 617 -40.19 -66.45 1.05
CA ASN A 617 -39.69 -66.02 2.35
C ASN A 617 -38.31 -66.59 2.77
N ASP A 618 -37.40 -65.77 3.30
CA ASP A 618 -37.06 -65.74 4.75
C ASP A 618 -35.76 -64.92 4.99
N SER A 619 -35.96 -63.72 5.53
CA SER A 619 -35.51 -63.25 6.85
C SER A 619 -34.09 -63.58 7.42
N VAL A 620 -33.52 -62.51 8.02
CA VAL A 620 -32.86 -62.43 9.36
C VAL A 620 -31.32 -62.58 9.38
N GLU A 621 -30.60 -61.46 9.60
CA GLU A 621 -29.90 -61.01 10.86
C GLU A 621 -28.52 -61.70 11.01
N GLU A 622 -27.43 -61.18 11.56
CA GLU A 622 -26.99 -59.96 12.26
C GLU A 622 -25.43 -60.04 12.30
N GLU A 623 -24.75 -58.89 12.37
CA GLU A 623 -23.44 -58.49 13.00
C GLU A 623 -22.57 -59.52 13.80
N PRO A 624 -21.35 -59.21 14.34
CA PRO A 624 -20.26 -58.26 14.02
C PRO A 624 -18.82 -58.89 14.12
N ASP A 625 -17.78 -58.04 14.05
CA ASP A 625 -16.66 -57.93 15.04
C ASP A 625 -15.17 -58.20 14.62
N ASP A 626 -14.39 -57.21 15.04
CA ASP A 626 -12.99 -57.13 15.49
C ASP A 626 -11.74 -57.38 14.62
N GLY A 627 -10.76 -56.50 14.86
CA GLY A 627 -9.51 -56.34 14.13
C GLY A 627 -8.43 -57.37 14.45
N PHE A 628 -7.28 -57.30 13.76
CA PHE A 628 -5.95 -57.45 14.37
C PHE A 628 -4.84 -57.09 13.37
N LEU A 629 -3.90 -56.28 13.87
CA LEU A 629 -2.59 -55.96 13.31
C LEU A 629 -1.83 -57.20 12.81
N ASN A 630 -1.29 -57.12 11.60
CA ASN A 630 -0.28 -58.05 11.10
C ASN A 630 0.98 -57.25 10.73
N ILE A 631 1.90 -57.11 11.69
CA ILE A 631 3.26 -56.61 11.45
C ILE A 631 4.01 -57.69 10.68
N ARG A 632 4.43 -57.41 9.45
CA ARG A 632 5.37 -58.23 8.69
C ARG A 632 6.43 -57.40 7.94
N GLU A 633 7.65 -57.78 8.30
CA GLU A 633 9.01 -57.58 7.80
C GLU A 633 9.29 -57.16 6.33
N ASP A 634 10.33 -56.30 6.23
CA ASP A 634 11.10 -55.79 5.08
C ASP A 634 10.50 -54.63 4.23
N PRO A 635 10.82 -53.36 4.56
CA PRO A 635 10.30 -52.17 3.89
C PRO A 635 10.84 -51.96 2.45
N LEU A 636 11.81 -52.75 1.97
CA LEU A 636 12.39 -52.58 0.62
C LEU A 636 11.99 -53.68 -0.38
N SER A 637 11.07 -54.56 0.00
CA SER A 637 10.66 -55.72 -0.82
C SER A 637 9.65 -55.39 -1.93
N ARG A 638 9.03 -54.20 -1.91
CA ARG A 638 8.05 -53.77 -2.94
C ARG A 638 8.71 -52.89 -4.03
N PRO A 639 8.29 -53.01 -5.31
CA PRO A 639 8.75 -52.14 -6.39
C PRO A 639 8.59 -50.63 -6.07
N GLY A 640 7.49 -50.25 -5.42
CA GLY A 640 7.23 -48.85 -5.03
C GLY A 640 8.16 -48.29 -3.94
N ALA A 641 8.65 -49.12 -3.01
CA ALA A 641 9.58 -48.64 -1.98
C ALA A 641 11.00 -48.37 -2.54
N LYS A 642 11.39 -49.12 -3.59
CA LYS A 642 12.62 -48.84 -4.34
C LYS A 642 12.46 -47.58 -5.20
N PHE A 643 11.28 -47.35 -5.76
CA PHE A 643 10.96 -46.13 -6.49
C PHE A 643 11.05 -44.89 -5.57
N LEU A 644 10.44 -44.93 -4.38
CA LEU A 644 10.52 -43.86 -3.39
C LEU A 644 11.95 -43.62 -2.87
N PHE A 645 12.74 -44.67 -2.66
CA PHE A 645 14.15 -44.52 -2.29
C PHE A 645 14.97 -43.82 -3.39
N TRP A 646 14.73 -44.15 -4.66
CA TRP A 646 15.40 -43.48 -5.79
C TRP A 646 14.91 -42.05 -6.00
N LEU A 647 13.63 -41.76 -5.78
CA LEU A 647 13.10 -40.38 -5.74
C LEU A 647 13.75 -39.56 -4.64
N MET A 648 13.94 -40.12 -3.45
CA MET A 648 14.58 -39.42 -2.34
C MET A 648 16.06 -39.12 -2.66
N VAL A 649 16.78 -40.06 -3.25
CA VAL A 649 18.17 -39.87 -3.73
C VAL A 649 18.22 -38.80 -4.84
N ILE A 650 17.28 -38.81 -5.79
CA ILE A 650 17.19 -37.79 -6.84
C ILE A 650 16.89 -36.42 -6.23
N SER A 651 15.95 -36.30 -5.30
CA SER A 651 15.66 -35.03 -4.63
C SER A 651 16.85 -34.50 -3.85
N THR A 652 17.64 -35.38 -3.20
CA THR A 652 18.84 -34.97 -2.46
C THR A 652 19.93 -34.47 -3.40
N ILE A 653 20.05 -35.07 -4.60
CA ILE A 653 20.97 -34.60 -5.65
C ILE A 653 20.46 -33.29 -6.27
N SER A 654 19.15 -33.16 -6.52
CA SER A 654 18.54 -31.94 -7.05
C SER A 654 18.65 -30.77 -6.07
N LEU A 655 18.47 -31.01 -4.77
CA LEU A 655 18.63 -30.00 -3.73
C LEU A 655 20.10 -29.58 -3.59
N ALA A 656 21.04 -30.52 -3.72
CA ALA A 656 22.47 -30.21 -3.76
C ALA A 656 22.86 -29.43 -5.03
N LEU A 657 22.22 -29.70 -6.17
CA LEU A 657 22.42 -28.98 -7.42
C LEU A 657 21.77 -27.58 -7.42
N ALA A 658 20.59 -27.42 -6.80
CA ALA A 658 19.92 -26.14 -6.61
C ALA A 658 20.68 -25.26 -5.59
N GLY A 659 21.15 -25.85 -4.49
CA GLY A 659 22.06 -25.18 -3.57
C GLY A 659 23.36 -24.75 -4.25
N ALA A 660 23.93 -25.58 -5.14
CA ALA A 660 25.10 -25.20 -5.93
C ALA A 660 24.82 -24.16 -7.03
N SER A 661 23.62 -24.10 -7.61
CA SER A 661 23.24 -23.10 -8.61
C SER A 661 22.97 -21.73 -7.99
N MET A 662 22.52 -21.68 -6.74
CA MET A 662 22.43 -20.43 -5.94
C MET A 662 23.80 -19.78 -5.71
N PHE A 663 24.88 -20.56 -5.62
CA PHE A 663 26.26 -20.03 -5.48
C PHE A 663 26.94 -19.71 -6.82
N LEU A 664 26.29 -19.95 -7.97
CA LEU A 664 26.91 -19.83 -9.31
C LEU A 664 26.15 -18.94 -10.31
N GLN A 665 25.06 -18.26 -9.91
CA GLN A 665 24.38 -17.30 -10.78
C GLN A 665 24.88 -15.86 -10.56
N PRO A 666 25.38 -15.18 -11.61
CA PRO A 666 25.45 -13.72 -11.63
C PRO A 666 24.03 -13.15 -11.67
N ARG A 667 23.74 -12.18 -10.79
CA ARG A 667 22.48 -11.43 -10.77
C ARG A 667 22.10 -10.97 -12.18
N LYS A 668 20.95 -11.45 -12.68
CA LYS A 668 20.28 -10.88 -13.85
C LYS A 668 19.63 -9.58 -13.38
N GLY A 669 19.98 -8.47 -14.03
CA GLY A 669 19.23 -7.22 -13.87
C GLY A 669 17.83 -7.41 -14.45
N THR A 670 16.84 -7.20 -13.61
CA THR A 670 15.44 -7.04 -13.97
C THR A 670 15.28 -5.70 -14.67
N ASP A 671 14.69 -5.73 -15.87
CA ASP A 671 14.16 -4.54 -16.52
C ASP A 671 12.93 -4.12 -15.71
N GLU A 672 13.03 -3.01 -14.97
CA GLU A 672 11.93 -2.39 -14.23
C GLU A 672 10.88 -1.87 -15.23
N VAL A 673 9.68 -2.45 -15.16
CA VAL A 673 8.49 -1.99 -15.85
C VAL A 673 7.74 -1.07 -14.89
N LEU A 674 7.89 0.24 -15.07
CA LEU A 674 7.10 1.24 -14.36
C LEU A 674 5.95 1.69 -15.26
N VAL A 675 4.71 1.40 -14.86
CA VAL A 675 3.49 1.99 -15.44
C VAL A 675 2.68 2.61 -14.30
N ASP A 676 2.63 3.94 -14.33
CA ASP A 676 2.11 4.84 -13.29
C ASP A 676 0.80 5.53 -13.74
N ASP A 677 0.18 6.28 -12.84
CA ASP A 677 -1.08 7.04 -12.83
C ASP A 677 -1.35 8.02 -14.00
N SER A 678 -0.61 7.93 -15.11
CA SER A 678 -0.58 8.88 -16.23
C SER A 678 -1.56 8.60 -17.38
N GLY A 679 -2.60 7.77 -17.18
CA GLY A 679 -3.68 7.60 -18.17
C GLY A 679 -3.27 7.08 -19.55
N TYR A 680 -2.21 6.27 -19.66
CA TYR A 680 -1.77 5.70 -20.94
C TYR A 680 -2.67 4.55 -21.39
N LYS A 681 -3.13 4.57 -22.66
CA LYS A 681 -3.77 3.43 -23.34
C LYS A 681 -2.84 2.92 -24.44
N PHE A 682 -2.41 1.67 -24.35
CA PHE A 682 -1.72 0.97 -25.45
C PHE A 682 -2.73 0.68 -26.56
N ASP A 683 -2.95 1.61 -27.48
CA ASP A 683 -3.53 1.31 -28.80
C ASP A 683 -3.49 2.47 -29.83
N ASP A 684 -2.66 3.51 -29.67
CA ASP A 684 -2.55 4.56 -30.71
C ASP A 684 -1.54 4.15 -31.81
N PRO A 685 -2.01 3.84 -33.05
CA PRO A 685 -1.17 3.31 -34.11
C PRO A 685 -0.24 4.33 -34.78
N ASP A 686 -0.23 5.61 -34.38
CA ASP A 686 0.49 6.67 -35.12
C ASP A 686 1.53 7.50 -34.33
N SER A 687 1.86 7.18 -33.08
CA SER A 687 2.90 7.94 -32.35
C SER A 687 4.32 7.38 -32.59
N SER A 688 4.94 7.84 -33.68
CA SER A 688 6.40 7.80 -33.82
C SER A 688 7.02 9.00 -33.10
N LEU A 689 7.92 8.70 -32.14
CA LEU A 689 8.84 9.59 -31.40
C LEU A 689 8.40 10.03 -29.99
N ALA A 690 9.02 9.42 -28.99
CA ALA A 690 9.60 10.16 -27.86
C ALA A 690 10.84 9.40 -27.33
N ILE A 691 12.01 10.01 -27.56
CA ILE A 691 13.28 9.61 -26.94
C ILE A 691 13.44 10.42 -25.64
N LEU A 692 13.83 9.74 -24.56
CA LEU A 692 14.25 10.30 -23.27
C LEU A 692 15.44 11.26 -23.42
N LYS A 693 15.44 12.40 -22.73
CA LYS A 693 16.58 13.34 -22.74
C LYS A 693 17.60 12.94 -21.69
N GLY A 694 18.70 12.31 -22.13
CA GLY A 694 19.84 11.98 -21.26
C GLY A 694 21.01 11.25 -21.93
N THR A 695 20.83 10.68 -23.12
CA THR A 695 21.88 9.95 -23.84
C THR A 695 21.74 10.21 -25.34
N SER A 696 22.79 10.76 -25.97
CA SER A 696 22.87 10.76 -27.44
C SER A 696 23.23 9.36 -27.90
N PHE A 697 22.32 8.67 -28.57
CA PHE A 697 22.63 7.44 -29.28
C PHE A 697 22.99 7.79 -30.72
N ASP A 698 24.27 7.67 -31.08
CA ASP A 698 24.67 7.62 -32.48
C ASP A 698 24.04 6.37 -33.13
N GLU A 699 23.56 6.52 -34.37
CA GLU A 699 22.84 5.53 -35.19
C GLU A 699 23.59 4.20 -35.48
N GLY A 700 24.69 3.89 -34.79
CA GLY A 700 25.61 2.83 -35.19
C GLY A 700 26.12 1.86 -34.11
N ALA A 701 25.54 1.80 -32.90
CA ALA A 701 26.05 0.92 -31.83
C ALA A 701 25.02 -0.14 -31.39
N GLU A 702 25.34 -1.42 -31.60
CA GLU A 702 24.64 -2.56 -31.02
C GLU A 702 24.97 -2.66 -29.52
N ASP A 703 24.01 -2.27 -28.68
CA ASP A 703 23.92 -2.50 -27.23
C ASP A 703 24.86 -1.68 -26.30
N ALA A 704 24.24 -0.88 -25.43
CA ALA A 704 24.88 -0.07 -24.39
C ALA A 704 25.45 -0.91 -23.22
N ARG A 705 25.00 -2.16 -23.06
CA ARG A 705 25.44 -3.09 -22.00
C ARG A 705 26.84 -3.67 -22.22
N ALA A 706 27.46 -3.41 -23.37
CA ALA A 706 28.78 -3.91 -23.71
C ALA A 706 29.96 -3.04 -23.20
N ARG A 707 29.71 -1.89 -22.55
CA ARG A 707 30.77 -1.00 -22.05
C ARG A 707 31.10 -1.28 -20.59
N LYS A 708 32.37 -1.58 -20.30
CA LYS A 708 32.86 -1.92 -18.95
C LYS A 708 33.56 -0.76 -18.22
N GLU A 709 33.68 0.41 -18.83
CA GLU A 709 34.30 1.59 -18.20
C GLU A 709 33.56 2.87 -18.65
N GLY A 710 33.21 3.73 -17.69
CA GLY A 710 32.66 5.07 -17.94
C GLY A 710 33.74 6.01 -18.47
N ARG A 711 33.39 6.92 -19.39
CA ARG A 711 34.31 7.92 -19.93
C ARG A 711 34.03 9.27 -19.28
N ASP A 712 35.04 9.81 -18.61
CA ASP A 712 35.08 11.17 -18.06
C ASP A 712 34.81 12.21 -19.17
N ASP A 713 33.76 13.02 -19.01
CA ASP A 713 33.39 14.10 -19.94
C ASP A 713 34.09 15.44 -19.63
N GLY A 714 34.95 15.46 -18.60
CA GLY A 714 35.81 16.57 -18.23
C GLY A 714 35.08 17.78 -17.66
N SER A 715 33.80 17.65 -17.26
CA SER A 715 33.01 18.76 -16.74
C SER A 715 32.70 18.70 -15.24
N HIS A 716 32.75 17.52 -14.63
CA HIS A 716 32.44 17.30 -13.21
C HIS A 716 33.56 16.47 -12.58
N GLY A 717 34.11 16.93 -11.46
CA GLY A 717 35.18 16.25 -10.74
C GLY A 717 34.80 14.81 -10.37
N SER A 718 35.81 13.97 -10.10
CA SER A 718 35.66 12.56 -9.73
C SER A 718 34.54 12.35 -8.71
N ILE A 719 33.60 11.43 -9.01
CA ILE A 719 32.64 10.90 -8.02
C ILE A 719 33.47 10.26 -6.90
N ARG A 720 33.50 10.91 -5.74
CA ARG A 720 33.91 10.32 -4.48
C ARG A 720 32.67 10.22 -3.61
N LEU A 721 32.22 9.00 -3.39
CA LEU A 721 31.20 8.65 -2.41
C LEU A 721 31.92 7.85 -1.34
N ASP A 722 32.32 8.45 -0.22
CA ASP A 722 33.00 7.68 0.82
C ASP A 722 32.88 8.24 2.24
N GLY A 723 32.27 7.44 3.12
CA GLY A 723 32.38 7.53 4.58
C GLY A 723 33.44 6.61 5.21
N PHE A 724 34.10 5.74 4.42
CA PHE A 724 35.09 4.77 4.91
C PHE A 724 36.47 4.87 4.24
N GLY A 725 36.58 5.61 3.12
CA GLY A 725 37.85 5.90 2.44
C GLY A 725 38.54 4.69 1.84
N PHE A 726 37.80 3.89 1.06
CA PHE A 726 38.31 2.79 0.23
C PHE A 726 38.04 3.11 -1.25
N GLU A 727 39.04 2.94 -2.11
CA GLU A 727 38.93 3.29 -3.54
C GLU A 727 38.40 2.12 -4.41
N SER A 728 38.48 0.89 -3.92
CA SER A 728 38.21 -0.33 -4.70
C SER A 728 37.07 -1.23 -4.20
N SER A 729 36.38 -0.87 -3.11
CA SER A 729 35.31 -1.67 -2.49
C SER A 729 34.03 -0.88 -2.21
N THR A 730 32.90 -1.60 -2.12
CA THR A 730 31.59 -1.01 -1.80
C THR A 730 31.38 -0.91 -0.28
N ARG A 731 30.44 -0.06 0.14
CA ARG A 731 30.05 0.10 1.56
C ARG A 731 29.67 -1.25 2.19
N ASP A 732 28.87 -2.05 1.50
CA ASP A 732 28.32 -3.29 2.04
C ASP A 732 29.42 -4.35 2.24
N GLU A 733 30.46 -4.35 1.40
CA GLU A 733 31.60 -5.24 1.53
C GLU A 733 32.45 -4.89 2.75
N VAL A 734 32.69 -3.60 2.99
CA VAL A 734 33.39 -3.11 4.20
C VAL A 734 32.56 -3.38 5.45
N GLN A 735 31.25 -3.10 5.43
CA GLN A 735 30.37 -3.31 6.56
C GLN A 735 30.26 -4.80 6.92
N TRP A 736 30.16 -5.68 5.92
CA TRP A 736 30.15 -7.12 6.13
C TRP A 736 31.41 -7.62 6.84
N MET A 737 32.60 -7.12 6.48
CA MET A 737 33.84 -7.51 7.18
C MET A 737 33.88 -7.00 8.63
N LEU A 738 33.37 -5.79 8.88
CA LEU A 738 33.25 -5.25 10.24
C LEU A 738 32.27 -6.07 11.09
N ASP A 739 31.16 -6.51 10.52
CA ASP A 739 30.17 -7.35 11.21
C ASP A 739 30.70 -8.76 11.52
N GLN A 740 31.69 -9.24 10.75
CA GLN A 740 32.48 -10.44 11.07
C GLN A 740 33.55 -10.21 12.14
N GLY A 741 33.66 -8.99 12.69
CA GLY A 741 34.57 -8.62 13.76
C GLY A 741 35.97 -8.22 13.30
N HIS A 742 36.17 -7.94 12.01
CA HIS A 742 37.44 -7.41 11.51
C HIS A 742 37.63 -5.96 11.98
N THR A 743 38.87 -5.58 12.29
CA THR A 743 39.24 -4.19 12.54
C THR A 743 39.45 -3.43 11.22
N MET A 744 39.31 -2.11 11.22
CA MET A 744 39.53 -1.29 10.01
C MET A 744 40.91 -1.51 9.36
N ASP A 745 41.95 -1.79 10.16
CA ASP A 745 43.29 -2.07 9.66
C ASP A 745 43.35 -3.45 8.95
N GLU A 746 42.60 -4.44 9.44
CA GLU A 746 42.46 -5.75 8.81
C GLU A 746 41.68 -5.65 7.50
N VAL A 747 40.60 -4.84 7.46
CA VAL A 747 39.83 -4.57 6.24
C VAL A 747 40.72 -3.90 5.17
N ARG A 748 41.55 -2.92 5.56
CA ARG A 748 42.53 -2.28 4.64
C ARG A 748 43.55 -3.27 4.10
N ALA A 749 44.09 -4.15 4.95
CA ALA A 749 45.04 -5.17 4.52
C ALA A 749 44.39 -6.21 3.58
N GLU A 750 43.14 -6.58 3.85
CA GLU A 750 42.41 -7.62 3.11
C GLU A 750 41.93 -7.13 1.74
N LEU A 751 41.54 -5.86 1.65
CA LEU A 751 41.18 -5.18 0.39
C LEU A 751 42.39 -4.67 -0.40
N GLY A 752 43.61 -4.92 0.08
CA GLY A 752 44.85 -4.59 -0.64
C GLY A 752 45.15 -3.08 -0.73
N GLU A 753 44.55 -2.28 0.16
CA GLU A 753 44.75 -0.83 0.25
C GLU A 753 45.73 -0.48 1.39
N GLU A 754 46.89 -1.16 1.42
CA GLU A 754 48.03 -0.74 2.24
C GLU A 754 48.73 0.46 1.57
N GLU A 755 48.32 1.68 1.93
CA GLU A 755 49.23 2.81 2.16
C GLU A 755 48.67 3.83 3.16
#